data_AF-W2C6R3-F1
#
_entry.id   AF-W2C6R3-F1
#
_cell.length_a   1.000
_cell.length_b   1.000
_cell.length_c   1.000
_cell.angle_alpha   90.00
_cell.angle_beta   90.00
_cell.angle_gamma   90.00
#
_symmetry.space_group_name_H-M   'P 1'
#
loop_
_entity.id
_entity.type
_entity.pdbx_description
1 polymer ?
#
loop_
_entity_poly.entity_id
_entity_poly.type
_entity_poly.pdbx_seq_one_letter_code
_entity_poly.pdbx_strand_id
1 'polypeptide(L)'
;MSDTVTVVDGCNATLNVTYNGNGSNSGTVPTDEKSPYVEDAEVTVKGLGDLKRTDATFIGWSFTQKGLITAKSDEPTDLKKENDKFTIKTDTTLYATWAVDKKGPNGNGDNVPDYLQNGVTYNGNGGTGAAPTDDNLYNANTQVEVKDSGSLVRTGAAFVGWSFTQKELIKKASDLPSDLKTKGQNFTITQDTTLFAVWGEDKTGPNGTSDGIPDYLQKGLTYNGNNQTSGDAPVDNNRYNSGTSVAVKDSGTMVRTEAVFLGWSFAQKGLITQAADEPADLKKTGAHFNITADTTLFAVWAIDKTGPGGTPDGKPDYSQAGVTYKGNDNTGGTTPVDSKLYNDNDDVKVLDKGSLVRTDAVFLGWLFEQKPLITKKADVPATIYQKDATFKFSANQKTLFALWGEDKTGPNGQSDNVPDYLQNGVTYNGNNQSSGAAPVDANRYNNGENVTVKDSGSLARTQAVFIGWSFTQKPVITKAADEPADLKKKGATFASTSDTTLYAVWAIDKTGPNGTPDGKPDYSQDGVTYYANGGTGDAPTDNSLYNDNDEVTAKDKGTLAHTEAVFIGWLFNSHALVTKAADVPTGLKQAGDKFNYSSTTNKLYAIWGQDKTGPNGGSDGIADYLQKGVTYDGNENSTGTAPTDNKRYNNNDAVNVLGKNDLTRDKAAFVGWSFGKKSLLTTKAEHDAVTDLKKEHETFTITTDTTLFAVWGKDETGPAGQSDNVPDYLQMGVTYNGNGGTGAAPTDANRYDNNATVTVKGKEQLTRNQAVFIGWSFGVHPLVETSAAQSAITDLKQPGGTFAITADTTLYAVWAVDKTGPNGTPDGKPDYSQDGVTYHANGASGTAPQDANLYNNGDQVTIKDKGDLTLNQTVFIGWHTSSVSVVTTAANVPADMKQPNQQVSYSSALANLYAVWGEDKTGPNGQSDNVPDYLQKGVTYVGNGNDGGTAPVDNNRYNDSTMVTVKGKGTLTRTQAAFIGWSFGTSGLITAKADEPNDLMKPDTAIRITSDLTFHAVWAKDANQNGIPDYDEVFVTWNPGARPQAGKQRTEPVSKGNLQFKANGFAIRGYVLLGWSEQKKPVVTSQAAENSLSNFHRLGSQYDIQEDKKFFAVWAIDKDNNGSPDYNNARVEKRSQLRILSEDQIGQSESQLEAASIRVWAHEGVLYIESDRRARAEVYTRSGALYKRIDVAEGQTREPLAEGFYVVVIDGKTHKVVVR
;
A
#
# COMPACT_ATOMS: atom_id res chain seq x y z
N MET A 1 38.81 104.24 -89.31
CA MET A 1 40.09 103.56 -89.08
C MET A 1 40.59 103.95 -87.71
N SER A 2 40.54 103.01 -86.76
CA SER A 2 41.51 102.83 -85.67
C SER A 2 41.08 101.58 -84.92
N ASP A 3 41.90 100.53 -85.06
CA ASP A 3 41.73 99.24 -84.40
C ASP A 3 41.68 99.35 -82.88
N THR A 4 40.94 98.45 -82.26
CA THR A 4 41.27 97.96 -80.92
C THR A 4 40.87 96.49 -80.86
N VAL A 5 41.90 95.64 -80.92
CA VAL A 5 41.83 94.20 -80.65
C VAL A 5 41.89 94.02 -79.14
N THR A 6 40.97 93.24 -78.59
CA THR A 6 41.13 92.61 -77.27
C THR A 6 40.97 91.11 -77.47
N VAL A 7 42.09 90.38 -77.37
CA VAL A 7 42.11 88.93 -77.16
C VAL A 7 41.92 88.72 -75.66
N VAL A 8 40.90 87.95 -75.26
CA VAL A 8 40.85 87.31 -73.94
C VAL A 8 40.76 85.81 -74.21
N ASP A 9 41.91 85.18 -74.07
CA ASP A 9 42.08 83.78 -73.74
C ASP A 9 41.37 83.51 -72.41
N GLY A 10 40.58 82.44 -72.37
CA GLY A 10 39.69 82.12 -71.27
C GLY A 10 39.16 80.70 -71.42
N CYS A 11 40.07 79.74 -71.57
CA CYS A 11 39.74 78.33 -71.44
C CYS A 11 39.41 78.06 -69.96
N ASN A 12 38.17 78.30 -69.53
CA ASN A 12 37.71 77.88 -68.21
C ASN A 12 37.85 76.35 -68.14
N ALA A 13 38.62 75.86 -67.17
CA ALA A 13 38.72 74.44 -66.91
C ALA A 13 37.33 73.90 -66.57
N THR A 14 36.87 72.91 -67.31
CA THR A 14 35.61 72.20 -67.04
C THR A 14 35.90 70.94 -66.24
N LEU A 15 35.19 70.76 -65.13
CA LEU A 15 35.40 69.71 -64.13
C LEU A 15 34.27 68.68 -64.15
N ASN A 16 34.62 67.40 -64.08
CA ASN A 16 33.67 66.28 -64.14
C ASN A 16 33.20 65.84 -62.75
N VAL A 17 31.92 65.52 -62.64
CA VAL A 17 31.36 64.75 -61.52
C VAL A 17 31.06 63.34 -62.01
N THR A 18 31.63 62.34 -61.34
CA THR A 18 31.40 60.92 -61.66
C THR A 18 30.86 60.18 -60.45
N TYR A 19 29.90 59.29 -60.65
CA TYR A 19 29.34 58.44 -59.60
C TYR A 19 29.91 57.02 -59.71
N ASN A 20 30.32 56.45 -58.58
CA ASN A 20 30.87 55.10 -58.50
C ASN A 20 30.03 54.24 -57.54
N GLY A 21 29.47 53.14 -58.05
CA GLY A 21 28.56 52.28 -57.27
C GLY A 21 29.20 51.51 -56.11
N ASN A 22 30.53 51.50 -56.05
CA ASN A 22 31.35 51.09 -54.90
C ASN A 22 30.91 49.75 -54.27
N GLY A 23 31.06 48.66 -55.02
CA GLY A 23 30.72 47.32 -54.58
C GLY A 23 29.23 46.96 -54.68
N SER A 24 28.43 47.77 -55.38
CA SER A 24 27.09 47.40 -55.84
C SER A 24 27.13 46.13 -56.71
N ASN A 25 26.07 45.32 -56.66
CA ASN A 25 25.98 44.07 -57.41
C ASN A 25 24.86 44.06 -58.47
N SER A 26 24.04 45.11 -58.52
CA SER A 26 23.07 45.33 -59.61
C SER A 26 22.69 46.82 -59.73
N GLY A 27 22.03 47.17 -60.84
CA GLY A 27 21.66 48.55 -61.18
C GLY A 27 22.77 49.35 -61.84
N THR A 28 22.49 50.62 -62.13
CA THR A 28 23.39 51.55 -62.82
C THR A 28 23.67 52.79 -61.96
N VAL A 29 24.88 53.33 -62.06
CA VAL A 29 25.22 54.57 -61.35
C VAL A 29 24.50 55.77 -61.98
N PRO A 30 24.06 56.76 -61.18
CA PRO A 30 23.45 57.97 -61.71
C PRO A 30 24.40 58.71 -62.68
N THR A 31 23.83 59.24 -63.75
CA THR A 31 24.55 60.14 -64.66
C THR A 31 24.21 61.58 -64.30
N ASP A 32 25.21 62.44 -64.18
CA ASP A 32 24.99 63.87 -63.98
C ASP A 32 24.90 64.59 -65.33
N GLU A 33 23.69 64.94 -65.76
CA GLU A 33 23.47 65.54 -67.08
C GLU A 33 24.00 66.98 -67.16
N LYS A 34 24.39 67.59 -66.03
CA LYS A 34 25.02 68.92 -65.97
C LYS A 34 26.55 68.85 -65.93
N SER A 35 27.13 67.66 -65.81
CA SER A 35 28.57 67.46 -65.92
C SER A 35 28.98 67.48 -67.41
N PRO A 36 30.04 68.21 -67.81
CA PRO A 36 31.02 68.88 -66.95
C PRO A 36 30.60 70.30 -66.48
N TYR A 37 31.11 70.69 -65.32
CA TYR A 37 30.85 71.96 -64.63
C TYR A 37 32.00 72.96 -64.84
N VAL A 38 31.75 74.27 -64.76
CA VAL A 38 32.84 75.26 -64.61
C VAL A 38 33.40 75.23 -63.19
N GLU A 39 34.69 75.53 -63.01
CA GLU A 39 35.30 75.66 -61.68
C GLU A 39 34.49 76.60 -60.76
N ASP A 40 34.37 76.23 -59.49
CA ASP A 40 33.54 76.87 -58.46
C ASP A 40 32.01 76.81 -58.68
N ALA A 41 31.52 76.05 -59.66
CA ALA A 41 30.08 75.79 -59.79
C ALA A 41 29.53 74.93 -58.64
N GLU A 42 28.25 75.13 -58.34
CA GLU A 42 27.52 74.31 -57.37
C GLU A 42 26.99 73.03 -58.02
N VAL A 43 27.40 71.89 -57.47
CA VAL A 43 26.91 70.55 -57.85
C VAL A 43 25.84 70.12 -56.86
N THR A 44 24.74 69.55 -57.36
CA THR A 44 23.69 68.94 -56.54
C THR A 44 23.80 67.42 -56.64
N VAL A 45 23.99 66.75 -55.50
CA VAL A 45 24.18 65.31 -55.42
C VAL A 45 22.91 64.56 -55.84
N LYS A 46 23.07 63.57 -56.71
CA LYS A 46 21.99 62.74 -57.25
C LYS A 46 21.55 61.66 -56.25
N GLY A 47 20.30 61.22 -56.35
CA GLY A 47 19.79 60.06 -55.62
C GLY A 47 20.43 58.75 -56.06
N LEU A 48 20.11 57.65 -55.37
CA LEU A 48 20.69 56.33 -55.60
C LEU A 48 20.37 55.74 -56.99
N GLY A 49 19.21 56.07 -57.55
CA GLY A 49 18.72 55.43 -58.79
C GLY A 49 18.28 53.98 -58.56
N ASP A 50 18.61 53.09 -59.50
CA ASP A 50 18.30 51.66 -59.46
C ASP A 50 19.43 50.80 -58.87
N LEU A 51 20.50 51.43 -58.40
CA LEU A 51 21.67 50.80 -57.83
C LEU A 51 21.33 50.01 -56.56
N LYS A 52 21.79 48.76 -56.46
CA LYS A 52 21.54 47.88 -55.31
C LYS A 52 22.81 47.13 -54.90
N ARG A 53 22.83 46.77 -53.62
CA ARG A 53 23.84 45.89 -53.01
C ARG A 53 23.12 44.94 -52.06
N THR A 54 23.42 43.65 -52.16
CA THR A 54 22.85 42.62 -51.26
C THR A 54 23.31 42.86 -49.83
N ASP A 55 22.42 42.63 -48.87
CA ASP A 55 22.69 42.72 -47.43
C ASP A 55 23.20 44.10 -46.96
N ALA A 56 22.84 45.15 -47.71
CA ALA A 56 23.31 46.50 -47.45
C ALA A 56 22.30 47.57 -47.88
N THR A 57 22.20 48.62 -47.08
CA THR A 57 21.40 49.82 -47.40
C THR A 57 22.31 50.98 -47.78
N PHE A 58 21.86 51.80 -48.72
CA PHE A 58 22.59 52.99 -49.16
C PHE A 58 22.37 54.13 -48.17
N ILE A 59 23.46 54.71 -47.65
CA ILE A 59 23.38 55.80 -46.66
C ILE A 59 23.78 57.18 -47.22
N GLY A 60 24.38 57.24 -48.42
CA GLY A 60 24.76 58.48 -49.10
C GLY A 60 25.97 58.32 -50.01
N TRP A 61 26.40 59.43 -50.62
CA TRP A 61 27.60 59.53 -51.45
C TRP A 61 28.76 60.17 -50.68
N SER A 62 30.00 59.72 -50.86
CA SER A 62 31.17 60.31 -50.18
C SER A 62 32.28 60.59 -51.21
N PHE A 63 33.12 61.61 -50.96
CA PHE A 63 34.33 61.83 -51.76
C PHE A 63 35.41 60.80 -51.43
N THR A 64 35.29 60.13 -50.29
CA THR A 64 36.20 59.11 -49.80
C THR A 64 35.62 57.72 -50.02
N GLN A 65 36.30 56.88 -50.81
CA GLN A 65 35.89 55.49 -50.96
C GLN A 65 36.05 54.73 -49.64
N LYS A 66 34.95 54.21 -49.10
CA LYS A 66 34.93 53.32 -47.93
C LYS A 66 34.35 51.96 -48.28
N GLY A 67 34.74 50.94 -47.51
CA GLY A 67 34.12 49.61 -47.57
C GLY A 67 32.68 49.61 -47.05
N LEU A 68 32.11 48.41 -46.88
CA LEU A 68 30.78 48.25 -46.27
C LEU A 68 30.83 48.68 -44.79
N ILE A 69 29.99 49.64 -44.41
CA ILE A 69 29.95 50.21 -43.06
C ILE A 69 29.25 49.26 -42.10
N THR A 70 29.95 48.87 -41.04
CA THR A 70 29.42 47.98 -39.98
C THR A 70 29.12 48.69 -38.67
N ALA A 71 29.64 49.90 -38.46
CA ALA A 71 29.40 50.70 -37.27
C ALA A 71 29.27 52.20 -37.62
N LYS A 72 28.52 52.94 -36.78
CA LYS A 72 28.29 54.39 -36.97
C LYS A 72 29.58 55.20 -37.03
N SER A 73 30.62 54.79 -36.31
CA SER A 73 31.94 55.43 -36.29
C SER A 73 32.70 55.36 -37.62
N ASP A 74 32.32 54.41 -38.49
CA ASP A 74 33.01 54.15 -39.75
C ASP A 74 32.39 54.96 -40.92
N GLU A 75 31.25 55.63 -40.67
CA GLU A 75 30.62 56.51 -41.65
C GLU A 75 31.61 57.62 -42.08
N PRO A 76 31.76 57.85 -43.40
CA PRO A 76 32.57 58.96 -43.89
C PRO A 76 32.06 60.30 -43.35
N THR A 77 32.96 61.15 -42.86
CA THR A 77 32.60 62.50 -42.36
C THR A 77 32.15 63.45 -43.46
N ASP A 78 32.43 63.12 -44.71
CA ASP A 78 32.13 63.87 -45.92
C ASP A 78 30.89 63.36 -46.66
N LEU A 79 30.06 62.52 -46.01
CA LEU A 79 28.85 61.96 -46.58
C LEU A 79 27.87 63.05 -47.05
N LYS A 80 27.37 62.90 -48.27
CA LYS A 80 26.39 63.75 -48.95
C LYS A 80 25.16 62.96 -49.32
N LYS A 81 24.00 63.42 -48.90
CA LYS A 81 22.70 62.83 -49.26
C LYS A 81 22.20 63.41 -50.57
N GLU A 82 21.18 62.78 -51.12
CA GLU A 82 20.48 63.31 -52.28
C GLU A 82 20.04 64.77 -52.05
N ASN A 83 20.27 65.61 -53.05
CA ASN A 83 20.05 67.07 -53.04
C ASN A 83 21.03 67.89 -52.18
N ASP A 84 21.99 67.28 -51.50
CA ASP A 84 23.08 68.04 -50.89
C ASP A 84 23.89 68.74 -51.98
N LYS A 85 24.46 69.90 -51.62
CA LYS A 85 25.21 70.74 -52.53
C LYS A 85 26.67 70.82 -52.12
N PHE A 86 27.58 70.87 -53.10
CA PHE A 86 28.98 71.19 -52.88
C PHE A 86 29.54 72.00 -54.05
N THR A 87 30.59 72.76 -53.77
CA THR A 87 31.32 73.54 -54.79
C THR A 87 32.42 72.67 -55.39
N ILE A 88 32.41 72.49 -56.71
CA ILE A 88 33.42 71.69 -57.40
C ILE A 88 34.67 72.52 -57.71
N LYS A 89 35.83 72.02 -57.29
CA LYS A 89 37.14 72.67 -57.51
C LYS A 89 38.12 71.79 -58.31
N THR A 90 37.85 70.50 -58.36
CA THR A 90 38.56 69.52 -59.18
C THR A 90 37.57 68.49 -59.71
N ASP A 91 37.99 67.68 -60.69
CA ASP A 91 37.26 66.45 -61.04
C ASP A 91 36.99 65.65 -59.77
N THR A 92 35.74 65.26 -59.57
CA THR A 92 35.26 64.67 -58.31
C THR A 92 34.53 63.37 -58.59
N THR A 93 34.93 62.31 -57.88
CA THR A 93 34.19 61.05 -57.86
C THR A 93 33.42 60.94 -56.55
N LEU A 94 32.12 60.70 -56.65
CA LEU A 94 31.23 60.39 -55.54
C LEU A 94 31.06 58.87 -55.46
N TYR A 95 31.52 58.27 -54.36
CA TYR A 95 31.42 56.84 -54.10
C TYR A 95 30.17 56.54 -53.28
N ALA A 96 29.41 55.53 -53.71
CA ALA A 96 28.25 55.07 -52.96
C ALA A 96 28.71 54.49 -51.61
N THR A 97 28.13 54.97 -50.52
CA THR A 97 28.42 54.49 -49.18
C THR A 97 27.29 53.57 -48.75
N TRP A 98 27.66 52.33 -48.44
CA TRP A 98 26.73 51.26 -48.08
C TRP A 98 26.95 50.88 -46.62
N ALA A 99 25.88 50.67 -45.87
CA ALA A 99 25.91 50.12 -44.53
C ALA A 99 25.30 48.72 -44.51
N VAL A 100 25.77 47.84 -43.62
CA VAL A 100 25.17 46.52 -43.43
C VAL A 100 23.70 46.67 -43.03
N ASP A 101 22.84 45.96 -43.75
CA ASP A 101 21.40 45.86 -43.52
C ASP A 101 21.00 44.42 -43.82
N LYS A 102 21.27 43.54 -42.85
CA LYS A 102 21.02 42.09 -42.96
C LYS A 102 19.82 41.68 -42.15
N LYS A 103 19.56 42.39 -41.06
CA LYS A 103 18.59 42.01 -40.05
C LYS A 103 17.62 43.16 -39.85
N GLY A 104 16.39 42.80 -39.53
CA GLY A 104 15.33 43.74 -39.22
C GLY A 104 14.24 43.03 -38.44
N PRO A 105 13.09 43.68 -38.19
CA PRO A 105 12.07 43.15 -37.27
C PRO A 105 11.49 41.78 -37.67
N ASN A 106 11.60 41.43 -38.96
CA ASN A 106 11.09 40.18 -39.53
C ASN A 106 12.22 39.19 -39.92
N GLY A 107 13.45 39.41 -39.44
CA GLY A 107 14.61 38.56 -39.74
C GLY A 107 15.31 38.86 -41.07
N ASN A 108 14.83 39.87 -41.82
CA ASN A 108 15.45 40.37 -43.05
C ASN A 108 15.69 41.88 -42.91
N GLY A 109 16.67 42.41 -43.65
CA GLY A 109 16.98 43.84 -43.70
C GLY A 109 15.76 44.72 -44.05
N ASP A 110 15.70 45.92 -43.47
CA ASP A 110 14.56 46.83 -43.54
C ASP A 110 14.90 48.23 -44.07
N ASN A 111 16.04 48.36 -44.73
CA ASN A 111 16.65 49.60 -45.23
C ASN A 111 17.18 50.53 -44.13
N VAL A 112 17.22 50.09 -42.88
CA VAL A 112 17.89 50.79 -41.79
C VAL A 112 19.21 50.06 -41.49
N PRO A 113 20.34 50.77 -41.38
CA PRO A 113 21.59 50.13 -41.00
C PRO A 113 21.48 49.34 -39.68
N ASP A 114 21.96 48.10 -39.66
CA ASP A 114 21.89 47.20 -38.48
C ASP A 114 22.44 47.89 -37.20
N TYR A 115 23.50 48.71 -37.32
CA TYR A 115 24.12 49.41 -36.18
C TYR A 115 23.28 50.55 -35.57
N LEU A 116 22.13 50.90 -36.17
CA LEU A 116 21.17 51.87 -35.62
C LEU A 116 19.96 51.19 -34.96
N GLN A 117 19.91 49.87 -34.97
CA GLN A 117 18.82 49.08 -34.44
C GLN A 117 19.20 48.41 -33.13
N ASN A 118 18.19 47.92 -32.40
CA ASN A 118 18.33 47.35 -31.07
C ASN A 118 18.04 45.85 -31.08
N GLY A 119 18.82 45.08 -30.32
CA GLY A 119 18.63 43.66 -30.09
C GLY A 119 17.88 43.34 -28.79
N VAL A 120 17.32 42.13 -28.74
CA VAL A 120 16.71 41.57 -27.52
C VAL A 120 17.48 40.33 -27.10
N THR A 121 17.93 40.31 -25.85
CA THR A 121 18.63 39.18 -25.25
C THR A 121 17.79 38.57 -24.13
N TYR A 122 17.72 37.25 -24.10
CA TYR A 122 17.05 36.50 -23.02
C TYR A 122 18.09 35.87 -22.11
N ASN A 123 18.03 36.17 -20.82
CA ASN A 123 18.92 35.63 -19.81
C ASN A 123 18.17 34.62 -18.93
N GLY A 124 18.63 33.37 -18.93
CA GLY A 124 18.00 32.29 -18.16
C GLY A 124 18.00 32.47 -16.63
N ASN A 125 18.76 33.44 -16.10
CA ASN A 125 18.74 33.87 -14.70
C ASN A 125 18.84 32.70 -13.70
N GLY A 126 19.90 31.88 -13.85
CA GLY A 126 20.13 30.69 -13.03
C GLY A 126 19.40 29.42 -13.51
N GLY A 127 18.64 29.49 -14.60
CA GLY A 127 18.16 28.31 -15.32
C GLY A 127 19.25 27.61 -16.14
N THR A 128 19.09 26.31 -16.34
CA THR A 128 19.89 25.43 -17.20
C THR A 128 19.17 25.18 -18.53
N GLY A 129 19.90 24.83 -19.59
CA GLY A 129 19.36 24.73 -20.95
C GLY A 129 19.56 26.02 -21.75
N ALA A 130 19.09 26.02 -23.01
CA ALA A 130 19.24 27.17 -23.90
C ALA A 130 18.06 28.14 -23.74
N ALA A 131 18.39 29.38 -23.39
CA ALA A 131 17.47 30.51 -23.47
C ALA A 131 17.03 30.73 -24.94
N PRO A 132 15.81 31.23 -25.18
CA PRO A 132 15.37 31.56 -26.53
C PRO A 132 16.29 32.63 -27.13
N THR A 133 16.67 32.46 -28.40
CA THR A 133 17.42 33.47 -29.13
C THR A 133 16.48 34.40 -29.88
N ASP A 134 16.82 35.69 -29.94
CA ASP A 134 16.19 36.64 -30.84
C ASP A 134 17.21 37.24 -31.79
N ASP A 135 17.28 36.65 -32.99
CA ASP A 135 18.27 37.03 -33.98
C ASP A 135 17.87 38.28 -34.79
N ASN A 136 16.68 38.84 -34.53
CA ASN A 136 16.14 40.03 -35.16
C ASN A 136 16.73 41.31 -34.56
N LEU A 137 16.71 42.39 -35.35
CA LEU A 137 17.01 43.74 -34.90
C LEU A 137 15.77 44.62 -35.06
N TYR A 138 15.61 45.58 -34.14
CA TYR A 138 14.40 46.38 -34.05
C TYR A 138 14.70 47.86 -34.06
N ASN A 139 13.97 48.61 -34.89
CA ASN A 139 14.00 50.06 -34.87
C ASN A 139 13.51 50.59 -33.51
N ALA A 140 14.09 51.69 -33.04
CA ALA A 140 13.62 52.31 -31.81
C ALA A 140 12.11 52.65 -31.89
N ASN A 141 11.40 52.37 -30.81
CA ASN A 141 9.96 52.52 -30.62
C ASN A 141 9.04 51.52 -31.34
N THR A 142 9.56 50.39 -31.85
CA THR A 142 8.72 49.29 -32.35
C THR A 142 8.29 48.33 -31.23
N GLN A 143 7.22 47.56 -31.47
CA GLN A 143 6.78 46.50 -30.56
C GLN A 143 7.60 45.22 -30.79
N VAL A 144 8.02 44.57 -29.71
CA VAL A 144 8.63 43.25 -29.70
C VAL A 144 7.74 42.30 -28.92
N GLU A 145 7.45 41.13 -29.48
CA GLU A 145 6.71 40.05 -28.83
C GLU A 145 7.66 39.20 -27.97
N VAL A 146 7.27 38.94 -26.73
CA VAL A 146 8.05 38.16 -25.78
C VAL A 146 7.97 36.67 -26.10
N LYS A 147 9.13 36.01 -26.18
CA LYS A 147 9.28 34.58 -26.46
C LYS A 147 8.98 33.72 -25.23
N ASP A 148 8.74 32.43 -25.47
CA ASP A 148 8.61 31.43 -24.42
C ASP A 148 9.95 31.15 -23.73
N SER A 149 9.97 30.37 -22.65
CA SER A 149 11.19 29.95 -21.94
C SER A 149 12.20 29.14 -22.77
N GLY A 150 11.80 28.66 -23.95
CA GLY A 150 12.65 27.80 -24.78
C GLY A 150 12.83 26.42 -24.14
N SER A 151 14.09 26.04 -23.91
CA SER A 151 14.45 24.79 -23.21
C SER A 151 14.92 25.04 -21.77
N LEU A 152 14.73 26.27 -21.26
CA LEU A 152 15.16 26.62 -19.92
C LEU A 152 14.40 25.82 -18.87
N VAL A 153 15.15 25.19 -17.98
CA VAL A 153 14.64 24.50 -16.80
C VAL A 153 15.47 24.89 -15.59
N ARG A 154 14.85 24.97 -14.41
CA ARG A 154 15.54 25.25 -13.16
C ARG A 154 15.04 24.28 -12.10
N THR A 155 15.93 23.48 -11.55
CA THR A 155 15.57 22.46 -10.54
C THR A 155 14.88 23.10 -9.34
N GLY A 156 13.70 22.56 -8.97
CA GLY A 156 12.90 23.06 -7.84
C GLY A 156 12.21 24.41 -8.10
N ALA A 157 12.03 24.78 -9.37
CA ALA A 157 11.40 26.04 -9.74
C ALA A 157 10.64 25.96 -11.07
N ALA A 158 9.50 26.66 -11.13
CA ALA A 158 8.69 26.81 -12.33
C ALA A 158 8.95 28.16 -13.00
N PHE A 159 9.02 28.18 -14.33
CA PHE A 159 9.16 29.41 -15.11
C PHE A 159 7.86 30.22 -15.06
N VAL A 160 7.94 31.47 -14.61
CA VAL A 160 6.78 32.35 -14.45
C VAL A 160 6.65 33.35 -15.59
N GLY A 161 7.78 33.81 -16.14
CA GLY A 161 7.82 34.80 -17.21
C GLY A 161 9.17 35.51 -17.30
N TRP A 162 9.18 36.68 -17.93
CA TRP A 162 10.35 37.50 -18.18
C TRP A 162 10.22 38.86 -17.50
N SER A 163 11.30 39.43 -16.98
CA SER A 163 11.33 40.78 -16.40
C SER A 163 12.53 41.56 -16.93
N PHE A 164 12.41 42.88 -17.03
CA PHE A 164 13.52 43.77 -17.35
C PHE A 164 14.50 43.90 -16.18
N THR A 165 14.09 43.47 -14.99
CA THR A 165 14.91 43.47 -13.77
C THR A 165 15.21 42.04 -13.34
N GLN A 166 16.47 41.74 -13.05
CA GLN A 166 16.84 40.45 -12.48
C GLN A 166 16.19 40.28 -11.09
N LYS A 167 15.50 39.15 -10.88
CA LYS A 167 14.91 38.77 -9.59
C LYS A 167 15.46 37.44 -9.12
N GLU A 168 15.54 37.27 -7.81
CA GLU A 168 15.78 35.97 -7.19
C GLU A 168 14.55 35.05 -7.31
N LEU A 169 14.66 33.82 -6.82
CA LEU A 169 13.58 32.83 -6.83
C LEU A 169 12.36 33.34 -6.03
N ILE A 170 11.19 33.40 -6.66
CA ILE A 170 9.94 33.91 -6.09
C ILE A 170 9.32 32.85 -5.18
N LYS A 171 9.15 33.17 -3.89
CA LYS A 171 8.54 32.26 -2.90
C LYS A 171 7.13 32.64 -2.46
N LYS A 172 6.70 33.85 -2.81
CA LYS A 172 5.37 34.38 -2.50
C LYS A 172 4.94 35.33 -3.60
N ALA A 173 3.63 35.40 -3.85
CA ALA A 173 3.07 36.20 -4.93
C ALA A 173 3.42 37.70 -4.82
N SER A 174 3.61 38.24 -3.61
CA SER A 174 3.97 39.65 -3.41
C SER A 174 5.40 40.00 -3.84
N ASP A 175 6.26 39.01 -4.11
CA ASP A 175 7.63 39.24 -4.59
C ASP A 175 7.71 39.28 -6.13
N LEU A 176 6.60 39.03 -6.84
CA LEU A 176 6.56 39.06 -8.30
C LEU A 176 6.94 40.46 -8.84
N PRO A 177 7.80 40.53 -9.87
CA PRO A 177 8.15 41.80 -10.49
C PRO A 177 6.91 42.43 -11.16
N SER A 178 6.71 43.73 -10.97
CA SER A 178 5.59 44.47 -11.55
C SER A 178 5.64 44.58 -13.08
N ASP A 179 6.83 44.40 -13.65
CA ASP A 179 7.14 44.45 -15.07
C ASP A 179 7.16 43.07 -15.75
N LEU A 180 6.66 42.02 -15.07
CA LEU A 180 6.60 40.67 -15.60
C LEU A 180 5.84 40.61 -16.93
N LYS A 181 6.45 39.96 -17.92
CA LYS A 181 5.90 39.68 -19.24
C LYS A 181 5.90 38.18 -19.51
N THR A 182 4.79 37.68 -20.06
CA THR A 182 4.66 36.28 -20.48
C THR A 182 4.69 36.18 -22.00
N LYS A 183 4.87 34.96 -22.53
CA LYS A 183 4.83 34.68 -23.97
C LYS A 183 3.64 35.35 -24.66
N GLY A 184 3.88 35.98 -25.80
CA GLY A 184 2.85 36.64 -26.61
C GLY A 184 2.44 38.04 -26.13
N GLN A 185 2.98 38.52 -25.02
CA GLN A 185 2.86 39.92 -24.64
C GLN A 185 3.92 40.75 -25.37
N ASN A 186 3.60 42.02 -25.66
CA ASN A 186 4.50 42.93 -26.35
C ASN A 186 5.12 43.97 -25.39
N PHE A 187 6.31 44.46 -25.75
CA PHE A 187 6.91 45.65 -25.17
C PHE A 187 7.49 46.57 -26.25
N THR A 188 7.60 47.86 -25.95
CA THR A 188 8.24 48.84 -26.85
C THR A 188 9.75 48.85 -26.61
N ILE A 189 10.54 48.56 -27.65
CA ILE A 189 11.99 48.61 -27.56
C ILE A 189 12.52 50.01 -27.86
N THR A 190 13.35 50.58 -26.99
CA THR A 190 13.97 51.91 -27.18
C THR A 190 15.49 51.86 -27.22
N GLN A 191 16.06 50.76 -26.75
CA GLN A 191 17.48 50.45 -26.68
C GLN A 191 17.65 48.92 -26.63
N ASP A 192 18.88 48.43 -26.76
CA ASP A 192 19.20 47.01 -26.48
C ASP A 192 18.63 46.59 -25.13
N THR A 193 17.87 45.49 -25.15
CA THR A 193 17.07 45.07 -24.00
C THR A 193 17.43 43.65 -23.60
N THR A 194 17.67 43.43 -22.30
CA THR A 194 17.79 42.09 -21.73
C THR A 194 16.57 41.77 -20.88
N LEU A 195 15.96 40.60 -21.15
CA LEU A 195 14.88 40.03 -20.37
C LEU A 195 15.41 38.88 -19.51
N PHE A 196 15.23 38.97 -18.20
CA PHE A 196 15.65 37.96 -17.22
C PHE A 196 14.49 37.01 -16.90
N ALA A 197 14.75 35.70 -16.92
CA ALA A 197 13.77 34.71 -16.54
C ALA A 197 13.38 34.87 -15.06
N VAL A 198 12.09 34.85 -14.77
CA VAL A 198 11.52 34.89 -13.43
C VAL A 198 11.08 33.48 -13.06
N TRP A 199 11.60 32.97 -11.96
CA TRP A 199 11.38 31.61 -11.49
C TRP A 199 10.62 31.64 -10.17
N GLY A 200 9.55 30.86 -10.05
CA GLY A 200 8.83 30.61 -8.80
C GLY A 200 9.30 29.31 -8.17
N GLU A 201 9.45 29.28 -6.84
CA GLU A 201 9.77 28.05 -6.10
C GLU A 201 8.66 27.02 -6.34
N ASP A 202 9.07 25.83 -6.77
CA ASP A 202 8.21 24.69 -7.09
C ASP A 202 8.96 23.43 -6.64
N LYS A 203 8.86 23.14 -5.34
CA LYS A 203 9.49 21.97 -4.72
C LYS A 203 8.47 20.88 -4.43
N THR A 204 7.20 21.24 -4.34
CA THR A 204 6.11 20.37 -3.89
C THR A 204 4.97 20.40 -4.90
N GLY A 205 3.97 19.55 -4.68
CA GLY A 205 2.82 19.41 -5.55
C GLY A 205 1.91 18.31 -5.00
N PRO A 206 0.84 17.91 -5.73
CA PRO A 206 -0.17 17.00 -5.20
C PRO A 206 0.38 15.65 -4.74
N ASN A 207 1.50 15.20 -5.34
CA ASN A 207 2.19 13.96 -5.04
C ASN A 207 3.48 14.15 -4.20
N GLY A 208 3.69 15.33 -3.62
CA GLY A 208 4.91 15.66 -2.87
C GLY A 208 6.13 15.97 -3.75
N THR A 209 5.94 16.12 -5.06
CA THR A 209 6.97 16.49 -6.05
C THR A 209 6.49 17.67 -6.88
N SER A 210 7.44 18.46 -7.40
CA SER A 210 7.21 19.57 -8.33
C SER A 210 6.27 19.18 -9.49
N ASP A 211 5.32 20.05 -9.81
CA ASP A 211 4.31 19.83 -10.86
C ASP A 211 4.28 20.94 -11.93
N GLY A 212 5.25 21.84 -11.91
CA GLY A 212 5.36 22.96 -12.85
C GLY A 212 4.53 24.17 -12.46
N ILE A 213 3.90 24.18 -11.29
CA ILE A 213 3.14 25.31 -10.74
C ILE A 213 3.85 25.80 -9.48
N PRO A 214 4.21 27.10 -9.37
CA PRO A 214 4.84 27.60 -8.16
C PRO A 214 4.04 27.32 -6.87
N ASP A 215 4.74 26.87 -5.82
CA ASP A 215 4.18 26.42 -4.53
C ASP A 215 3.30 27.50 -3.86
N TYR A 216 3.56 28.78 -4.13
CA TYR A 216 2.81 29.91 -3.58
C TYR A 216 1.44 30.13 -4.22
N LEU A 217 1.14 29.46 -5.32
CA LEU A 217 -0.19 29.46 -5.96
C LEU A 217 -1.06 28.29 -5.48
N GLN A 218 -0.43 27.27 -4.90
CA GLN A 218 -1.06 26.04 -4.43
C GLN A 218 -1.61 26.17 -3.00
N LYS A 219 -2.45 25.21 -2.60
CA LYS A 219 -3.17 25.17 -1.32
C LYS A 219 -2.59 24.12 -0.38
N GLY A 220 -2.51 24.45 0.90
CA GLY A 220 -2.14 23.53 1.96
C GLY A 220 -3.35 22.89 2.64
N LEU A 221 -3.18 21.64 3.06
CA LEU A 221 -4.11 20.95 3.94
C LEU A 221 -3.49 20.80 5.32
N THR A 222 -4.17 21.30 6.34
CA THR A 222 -3.73 21.18 7.74
C THR A 222 -4.72 20.35 8.52
N TYR A 223 -4.22 19.42 9.33
CA TYR A 223 -5.05 18.66 10.26
C TYR A 223 -4.88 19.20 11.68
N ASN A 224 -6.00 19.47 12.33
CA ASN A 224 -6.05 19.93 13.72
C ASN A 224 -6.68 18.84 14.58
N GLY A 225 -5.91 18.27 15.50
CA GLY A 225 -6.37 17.20 16.39
C GLY A 225 -7.49 17.57 17.36
N ASN A 226 -7.85 18.85 17.43
CA ASN A 226 -9.02 19.38 18.12
C ASN A 226 -9.13 18.90 19.59
N ASN A 227 -8.21 19.38 20.42
CA ASN A 227 -8.10 19.05 21.84
C ASN A 227 -7.82 17.56 22.09
N GLN A 228 -6.98 16.94 21.25
CA GLN A 228 -6.41 15.62 21.54
C GLN A 228 -5.57 15.67 22.83
N THR A 229 -5.50 14.57 23.56
CA THR A 229 -4.77 14.49 24.84
C THR A 229 -3.35 13.96 24.67
N SER A 230 -3.06 13.22 23.60
CA SER A 230 -1.71 12.79 23.22
C SER A 230 -1.63 12.43 21.73
N GLY A 231 -0.40 12.23 21.24
CA GLY A 231 -0.11 11.98 19.83
C GLY A 231 -0.22 13.22 18.96
N ASP A 232 0.38 13.14 17.78
CA ASP A 232 0.41 14.24 16.82
C ASP A 232 -0.69 14.09 15.75
N ALA A 233 -1.27 15.23 15.35
CA ALA A 233 -2.16 15.25 14.20
C ALA A 233 -1.38 14.89 12.93
N PRO A 234 -2.00 14.17 11.98
CA PRO A 234 -1.34 13.82 10.72
C PRO A 234 -0.84 15.06 10.00
N VAL A 235 0.41 15.03 9.52
CA VAL A 235 0.97 16.12 8.72
C VAL A 235 0.78 15.82 7.25
N ASP A 236 0.26 16.79 6.50
CA ASP A 236 0.26 16.77 5.04
C ASP A 236 1.30 17.77 4.53
N ASN A 237 2.40 17.25 3.98
CA ASN A 237 3.48 18.05 3.42
C ASN A 237 3.26 18.41 1.94
N ASN A 238 2.17 17.92 1.35
CA ASN A 238 1.86 18.16 -0.06
C ASN A 238 1.21 19.54 -0.25
N ARG A 239 1.29 20.03 -1.48
CA ARG A 239 0.61 21.24 -1.94
C ARG A 239 -0.33 20.87 -3.07
N TYR A 240 -1.51 21.48 -3.09
CA TYR A 240 -2.58 21.07 -4.00
C TYR A 240 -3.01 22.22 -4.90
N ASN A 241 -3.15 21.95 -6.20
CA ASN A 241 -3.80 22.89 -7.11
C ASN A 241 -5.27 23.05 -6.73
N SER A 242 -5.82 24.26 -6.90
CA SER A 242 -7.24 24.51 -6.62
C SER A 242 -8.13 23.56 -7.44
N GLY A 243 -9.10 22.92 -6.79
CA GLY A 243 -9.99 21.91 -7.36
C GLY A 243 -9.49 20.46 -7.22
N THR A 244 -8.24 20.23 -6.78
CA THR A 244 -7.69 18.87 -6.63
C THR A 244 -8.49 18.05 -5.62
N SER A 245 -8.83 16.81 -5.97
CA SER A 245 -9.48 15.88 -5.05
C SER A 245 -8.47 15.28 -4.08
N VAL A 246 -8.64 15.54 -2.79
CA VAL A 246 -7.74 15.10 -1.71
C VAL A 246 -8.45 14.11 -0.81
N ALA A 247 -7.81 12.96 -0.55
CA ALA A 247 -8.29 11.96 0.41
C ALA A 247 -7.92 12.38 1.84
N VAL A 248 -8.85 12.31 2.78
CA VAL A 248 -8.55 12.62 4.19
C VAL A 248 -7.80 11.47 4.86
N LYS A 249 -6.72 11.80 5.57
CA LYS A 249 -5.89 10.85 6.32
C LYS A 249 -6.63 10.24 7.50
N ASP A 250 -6.13 9.11 7.96
CA ASP A 250 -6.58 8.51 9.22
C ASP A 250 -6.13 9.33 10.43
N SER A 251 -6.68 9.04 11.61
CA SER A 251 -6.32 9.69 12.88
C SER A 251 -4.83 9.57 13.25
N GLY A 252 -4.13 8.57 12.69
CA GLY A 252 -2.71 8.36 12.92
C GLY A 252 -2.44 7.97 14.38
N THR A 253 -1.62 8.75 15.07
CA THR A 253 -1.28 8.51 16.48
C THR A 253 -2.13 9.33 17.46
N MET A 254 -3.07 10.15 16.97
CA MET A 254 -3.87 11.00 17.84
C MET A 254 -4.71 10.17 18.80
N VAL A 255 -4.65 10.52 20.07
CA VAL A 255 -5.50 9.95 21.10
C VAL A 255 -6.16 11.09 21.87
N ARG A 256 -7.45 10.94 22.13
CA ARG A 256 -8.18 11.79 23.06
C ARG A 256 -8.79 10.90 24.14
N THR A 257 -8.37 11.13 25.38
CA THR A 257 -8.82 10.35 26.54
C THR A 257 -10.35 10.36 26.63
N GLU A 258 -10.94 9.18 26.85
CA GLU A 258 -12.40 9.00 26.96
C GLU A 258 -13.20 9.43 25.71
N ALA A 259 -12.56 9.36 24.53
CA ALA A 259 -13.20 9.70 23.28
C ALA A 259 -12.69 8.84 22.12
N VAL A 260 -13.57 8.60 21.15
CA VAL A 260 -13.27 7.91 19.89
C VAL A 260 -13.28 8.88 18.72
N PHE A 261 -12.34 8.71 17.81
CA PHE A 261 -12.25 9.50 16.58
C PHE A 261 -13.32 9.05 15.57
N LEU A 262 -14.16 9.97 15.10
CA LEU A 262 -15.19 9.70 14.09
C LEU A 262 -14.75 10.04 12.66
N GLY A 263 -13.86 11.01 12.52
CA GLY A 263 -13.47 11.58 11.23
C GLY A 263 -13.08 13.06 11.32
N TRP A 264 -13.10 13.74 10.19
CA TRP A 264 -12.69 15.12 10.01
C TRP A 264 -13.86 16.02 9.61
N SER A 265 -13.85 17.28 10.03
CA SER A 265 -14.82 18.30 9.61
C SER A 265 -14.11 19.61 9.26
N PHE A 266 -14.71 20.40 8.38
CA PHE A 266 -14.24 21.76 8.04
C PHE A 266 -14.52 22.76 9.18
N ALA A 267 -15.41 22.41 10.11
CA ALA A 267 -15.75 23.22 11.27
C ALA A 267 -15.30 22.53 12.56
N GLN A 268 -14.70 23.29 13.47
CA GLN A 268 -14.38 22.79 14.79
C GLN A 268 -15.67 22.46 15.57
N LYS A 269 -15.78 21.23 16.05
CA LYS A 269 -16.88 20.77 16.91
C LYS A 269 -16.38 20.39 18.30
N GLY A 270 -17.26 20.51 19.30
CA GLY A 270 -17.01 19.98 20.64
C GLY A 270 -16.97 18.45 20.67
N LEU A 271 -16.81 17.87 21.86
CA LEU A 271 -16.95 16.43 22.04
C LEU A 271 -18.42 16.03 21.79
N ILE A 272 -18.66 15.10 20.86
CA ILE A 272 -19.99 14.63 20.49
C ILE A 272 -20.50 13.68 21.57
N THR A 273 -21.65 13.99 22.18
CA THR A 273 -22.27 13.16 23.22
C THR A 273 -23.56 12.46 22.78
N GLN A 274 -24.07 12.79 21.59
CA GLN A 274 -25.28 12.21 21.01
C GLN A 274 -25.20 12.27 19.48
N ALA A 275 -25.79 11.30 18.79
CA ALA A 275 -25.70 11.16 17.34
C ALA A 275 -26.20 12.39 16.56
N ALA A 276 -27.18 13.12 17.09
CA ALA A 276 -27.73 14.32 16.45
C ALA A 276 -26.73 15.50 16.37
N ASP A 277 -25.65 15.47 17.16
CA ASP A 277 -24.64 16.53 17.19
C ASP A 277 -23.49 16.29 16.21
N GLU A 278 -23.46 15.13 15.53
CA GLU A 278 -22.47 14.84 14.50
C GLU A 278 -22.53 15.90 13.36
N PRO A 279 -21.39 16.47 12.94
CA PRO A 279 -21.37 17.47 11.87
C PRO A 279 -21.83 16.87 10.54
N ALA A 280 -22.69 17.60 9.82
CA ALA A 280 -23.18 17.16 8.51
C ALA A 280 -22.06 17.02 7.45
N ASP A 281 -20.95 17.72 7.64
CA ASP A 281 -19.77 17.68 6.76
C ASP A 281 -18.71 16.65 7.19
N LEU A 282 -19.01 15.76 8.14
CA LEU A 282 -18.12 14.72 8.63
C LEU A 282 -17.55 13.86 7.46
N LYS A 283 -16.22 13.85 7.34
CA LYS A 283 -15.46 13.06 6.38
C LYS A 283 -14.72 11.94 7.12
N LYS A 284 -15.11 10.68 6.85
CA LYS A 284 -14.43 9.49 7.37
C LYS A 284 -13.08 9.28 6.66
N THR A 285 -12.18 8.52 7.26
CA THR A 285 -10.89 8.15 6.68
C THR A 285 -11.05 7.63 5.24
N GLY A 286 -10.23 8.16 4.32
CA GLY A 286 -10.29 7.83 2.89
C GLY A 286 -11.38 8.55 2.08
N ALA A 287 -12.26 9.34 2.72
CA ALA A 287 -13.20 10.18 2.00
C ALA A 287 -12.48 11.31 1.26
N HIS A 288 -12.99 11.69 0.09
CA HIS A 288 -12.40 12.73 -0.75
C HIS A 288 -13.15 14.07 -0.65
N PHE A 289 -12.42 15.18 -0.79
CA PHE A 289 -12.98 16.51 -1.04
C PHE A 289 -12.11 17.29 -2.02
N ASN A 290 -12.68 18.28 -2.71
CA ASN A 290 -11.92 19.13 -3.62
C ASN A 290 -11.40 20.35 -2.87
N ILE A 291 -10.08 20.51 -2.81
CA ILE A 291 -9.45 21.63 -2.11
C ILE A 291 -9.41 22.87 -3.01
N THR A 292 -10.04 23.98 -2.60
CA THR A 292 -10.08 25.23 -3.37
C THR A 292 -9.37 26.40 -2.68
N ALA A 293 -9.11 26.27 -1.38
CA ALA A 293 -8.37 27.21 -0.55
C ALA A 293 -7.55 26.44 0.50
N ASP A 294 -6.63 27.11 1.18
CA ASP A 294 -5.94 26.53 2.34
C ASP A 294 -6.99 26.05 3.35
N THR A 295 -6.95 24.76 3.64
CA THR A 295 -8.03 24.09 4.38
C THR A 295 -7.48 23.54 5.67
N THR A 296 -8.18 23.80 6.78
CA THR A 296 -7.96 23.11 8.05
C THR A 296 -9.10 22.15 8.30
N LEU A 297 -8.77 20.88 8.53
CA LEU A 297 -9.70 19.86 8.97
C LEU A 297 -9.55 19.62 10.47
N PHE A 298 -10.64 19.68 11.20
CA PHE A 298 -10.71 19.47 12.64
C PHE A 298 -11.16 18.05 12.95
N ALA A 299 -10.45 17.37 13.84
CA ALA A 299 -10.83 16.05 14.30
C ALA A 299 -12.18 16.12 15.04
N VAL A 300 -13.09 15.22 14.69
CA VAL A 300 -14.39 15.06 15.33
C VAL A 300 -14.30 13.87 16.27
N TRP A 301 -14.53 14.13 17.55
CA TRP A 301 -14.43 13.16 18.62
C TRP A 301 -15.80 12.91 19.22
N ALA A 302 -16.16 11.65 19.43
CA ALA A 302 -17.32 11.26 20.21
C ALA A 302 -16.91 10.73 21.58
N ILE A 303 -17.75 10.94 22.58
CA ILE A 303 -17.54 10.40 23.92
C ILE A 303 -17.53 8.87 23.88
N ASP A 304 -16.50 8.29 24.49
CA ASP A 304 -16.29 6.85 24.64
C ASP A 304 -15.68 6.66 26.03
N LYS A 305 -16.53 6.78 27.05
CA LYS A 305 -16.17 6.57 28.47
C LYS A 305 -16.47 5.15 28.90
N THR A 306 -17.40 4.49 28.22
CA THR A 306 -18.03 3.25 28.65
C THR A 306 -18.14 2.25 27.49
N GLY A 307 -18.37 0.99 27.84
CA GLY A 307 -18.39 -0.11 26.89
C GLY A 307 -18.39 -1.44 27.64
N PRO A 308 -18.20 -2.58 26.95
CA PRO A 308 -18.16 -3.89 27.58
C PRO A 308 -17.09 -3.97 28.68
N GLY A 309 -17.52 -4.08 29.93
CA GLY A 309 -16.61 -4.09 31.10
C GLY A 309 -16.44 -2.76 31.82
N GLY A 310 -17.09 -1.68 31.36
CA GLY A 310 -16.98 -0.35 31.97
C GLY A 310 -15.73 0.42 31.52
N THR A 311 -15.14 0.03 30.40
CA THR A 311 -13.96 0.67 29.80
C THR A 311 -14.27 1.09 28.36
N PRO A 312 -13.62 2.15 27.84
CA PRO A 312 -13.74 2.56 26.45
C PRO A 312 -13.44 1.42 25.47
N ASP A 313 -14.24 1.28 24.42
CA ASP A 313 -14.16 0.15 23.48
C ASP A 313 -13.96 0.56 22.00
N GLY A 314 -13.73 1.86 21.75
CA GLY A 314 -13.55 2.39 20.41
C GLY A 314 -14.87 2.59 19.67
N LYS A 315 -16.01 2.65 20.36
CA LYS A 315 -17.31 3.03 19.81
C LYS A 315 -17.96 4.14 20.65
N PRO A 316 -18.75 5.03 20.03
CA PRO A 316 -19.42 6.09 20.78
C PRO A 316 -20.42 5.57 21.80
N ASP A 317 -20.40 6.08 23.03
CA ASP A 317 -21.32 5.67 24.11
C ASP A 317 -22.80 5.81 23.69
N TYR A 318 -23.14 6.86 22.94
CA TYR A 318 -24.51 7.10 22.48
C TYR A 318 -25.03 6.07 21.47
N SER A 319 -24.17 5.20 20.95
CA SER A 319 -24.53 4.08 20.08
C SER A 319 -24.76 2.77 20.84
N GLN A 320 -24.52 2.76 22.15
CA GLN A 320 -24.61 1.59 23.02
C GLN A 320 -25.87 1.65 23.92
N ALA A 321 -26.27 0.50 24.50
CA ALA A 321 -27.41 0.42 25.40
C ALA A 321 -27.17 -0.53 26.58
N GLY A 322 -27.83 -0.27 27.71
CA GLY A 322 -27.73 -1.09 28.92
C GLY A 322 -28.82 -2.18 29.03
N VAL A 323 -28.59 -3.15 29.91
CA VAL A 323 -29.56 -4.20 30.27
C VAL A 323 -30.37 -3.80 31.49
N THR A 324 -31.69 -3.93 31.41
CA THR A 324 -32.64 -3.54 32.46
C THR A 324 -33.20 -4.77 33.17
N TYR A 325 -33.22 -4.75 34.50
CA TYR A 325 -33.84 -5.80 35.33
C TYR A 325 -35.16 -5.33 35.94
N LYS A 326 -36.15 -6.22 36.01
CA LYS A 326 -37.50 -5.97 36.53
C LYS A 326 -37.88 -7.03 37.57
N GLY A 327 -38.21 -6.60 38.79
CA GLY A 327 -38.43 -7.49 39.95
C GLY A 327 -39.68 -8.37 39.89
N ASN A 328 -40.63 -8.09 38.99
CA ASN A 328 -41.84 -8.87 38.71
C ASN A 328 -42.63 -9.27 39.98
N ASP A 329 -43.48 -8.34 40.44
CA ASP A 329 -44.28 -8.46 41.66
C ASP A 329 -43.45 -8.75 42.93
N ASN A 330 -42.22 -8.24 42.99
CA ASN A 330 -41.42 -8.29 44.21
C ASN A 330 -42.07 -7.47 45.32
N THR A 331 -41.96 -7.92 46.56
CA THR A 331 -42.56 -7.25 47.73
C THR A 331 -41.55 -6.37 48.49
N GLY A 332 -40.27 -6.42 48.12
CA GLY A 332 -39.23 -5.56 48.66
C GLY A 332 -37.91 -5.61 47.87
N GLY A 333 -36.95 -4.80 48.30
CA GLY A 333 -35.63 -4.66 47.67
C GLY A 333 -35.64 -3.78 46.41
N THR A 334 -34.46 -3.63 45.80
CA THR A 334 -34.26 -2.91 44.55
C THR A 334 -33.75 -3.85 43.46
N THR A 335 -34.20 -3.65 42.23
CA THR A 335 -33.68 -4.40 41.08
C THR A 335 -32.18 -4.12 40.91
N PRO A 336 -31.37 -5.14 40.54
CA PRO A 336 -29.97 -4.93 40.23
C PRO A 336 -29.81 -3.97 39.05
N VAL A 337 -28.77 -3.14 39.10
CA VAL A 337 -28.43 -2.18 38.05
C VAL A 337 -27.16 -2.66 37.36
N ASP A 338 -27.27 -2.96 36.07
CA ASP A 338 -26.09 -3.12 35.22
C ASP A 338 -25.64 -1.74 34.76
N SER A 339 -24.46 -1.32 35.23
CA SER A 339 -23.88 -0.02 34.87
C SER A 339 -23.11 -0.06 33.55
N LYS A 340 -22.99 -1.25 32.92
CA LYS A 340 -22.31 -1.43 31.64
C LYS A 340 -23.23 -1.10 30.47
N LEU A 341 -22.64 -0.53 29.44
CA LEU A 341 -23.25 -0.39 28.13
C LEU A 341 -22.70 -1.49 27.21
N TYR A 342 -23.56 -1.97 26.32
CA TYR A 342 -23.26 -3.07 25.41
C TYR A 342 -23.57 -2.67 23.97
N ASN A 343 -22.77 -3.20 23.05
CA ASN A 343 -23.04 -3.21 21.62
C ASN A 343 -23.85 -4.46 21.25
N ASP A 344 -24.50 -4.43 20.08
CA ASP A 344 -25.14 -5.60 19.51
C ASP A 344 -24.15 -6.79 19.40
N ASN A 345 -24.60 -7.96 19.87
CA ASN A 345 -23.87 -9.23 19.97
C ASN A 345 -22.77 -9.33 21.05
N ASP A 346 -22.64 -8.33 21.92
CA ASP A 346 -21.74 -8.45 23.07
C ASP A 346 -22.23 -9.51 24.06
N ASP A 347 -21.31 -10.15 24.77
CA ASP A 347 -21.64 -11.11 25.82
C ASP A 347 -22.04 -10.38 27.12
N VAL A 348 -23.29 -10.54 27.53
CA VAL A 348 -23.80 -10.03 28.81
C VAL A 348 -23.79 -11.15 29.83
N LYS A 349 -23.18 -10.90 31.00
CA LYS A 349 -23.31 -11.77 32.17
C LYS A 349 -24.48 -11.32 33.04
N VAL A 350 -25.39 -12.25 33.29
CA VAL A 350 -26.61 -12.00 34.06
C VAL A 350 -26.26 -11.74 35.53
N LEU A 351 -26.80 -10.65 36.08
CA LEU A 351 -26.61 -10.27 37.46
C LEU A 351 -27.45 -11.15 38.41
N ASP A 352 -26.94 -11.31 39.63
CA ASP A 352 -27.74 -11.92 40.69
C ASP A 352 -28.96 -11.04 41.04
N LYS A 353 -29.97 -11.62 41.71
CA LYS A 353 -31.18 -10.91 42.13
C LYS A 353 -30.90 -9.72 43.06
N GLY A 354 -29.70 -9.66 43.66
CA GLY A 354 -29.32 -8.62 44.61
C GLY A 354 -30.25 -8.63 45.84
N SER A 355 -30.75 -7.45 46.20
CA SER A 355 -31.64 -7.27 47.36
C SER A 355 -33.11 -7.62 47.08
N LEU A 356 -33.47 -8.03 45.85
CA LEU A 356 -34.84 -8.40 45.51
C LEU A 356 -35.37 -9.51 46.41
N VAL A 357 -36.55 -9.26 46.97
CA VAL A 357 -37.30 -10.21 47.77
C VAL A 357 -38.76 -10.21 47.34
N ARG A 358 -39.38 -11.40 47.39
CA ARG A 358 -40.81 -11.60 47.23
C ARG A 358 -41.27 -12.49 48.37
N THR A 359 -42.24 -12.02 49.15
CA THR A 359 -42.78 -12.75 50.30
C THR A 359 -43.38 -14.07 49.84
N ASP A 360 -43.17 -15.13 50.62
CA ASP A 360 -43.65 -16.49 50.35
C ASP A 360 -43.21 -17.07 49.00
N ALA A 361 -42.06 -16.61 48.49
CA ALA A 361 -41.52 -17.04 47.23
C ALA A 361 -39.99 -17.01 47.19
N VAL A 362 -39.42 -17.98 46.48
CA VAL A 362 -37.98 -18.07 46.21
C VAL A 362 -37.68 -17.67 44.76
N PHE A 363 -36.57 -16.96 44.57
CA PHE A 363 -36.11 -16.53 43.25
C PHE A 363 -35.59 -17.72 42.44
N LEU A 364 -36.11 -17.91 41.23
CA LEU A 364 -35.72 -19.00 40.34
C LEU A 364 -34.78 -18.58 39.23
N GLY A 365 -34.58 -17.28 38.97
CA GLY A 365 -33.74 -16.76 37.89
C GLY A 365 -34.43 -15.68 37.04
N TRP A 366 -33.84 -15.33 35.90
CA TRP A 366 -34.29 -14.26 35.01
C TRP A 366 -34.81 -14.76 33.65
N LEU A 367 -35.73 -14.04 33.04
CA LEU A 367 -36.32 -14.31 31.71
C LEU A 367 -36.54 -13.04 30.90
N PHE A 368 -36.51 -13.11 29.57
CA PHE A 368 -36.91 -11.98 28.72
C PHE A 368 -38.44 -11.77 28.65
N GLU A 369 -39.20 -12.70 29.20
CA GLU A 369 -40.66 -12.66 29.28
C GLU A 369 -41.12 -12.66 30.74
N GLN A 370 -42.16 -11.87 31.05
CA GLN A 370 -42.79 -11.88 32.36
C GLN A 370 -43.66 -13.15 32.54
N LYS A 371 -43.53 -13.83 33.69
CA LYS A 371 -44.33 -15.01 34.07
C LYS A 371 -44.93 -14.86 35.48
N PRO A 372 -46.06 -15.50 35.77
CA PRO A 372 -46.65 -15.52 37.13
C PRO A 372 -45.81 -16.36 38.12
N LEU A 373 -46.17 -16.31 39.42
CA LEU A 373 -45.57 -17.14 40.48
C LEU A 373 -45.75 -18.64 40.17
N ILE A 374 -44.66 -19.41 40.23
CA ILE A 374 -44.66 -20.84 39.91
C ILE A 374 -45.02 -21.69 41.14
N THR A 375 -46.09 -22.48 41.05
CA THR A 375 -46.59 -23.30 42.17
C THR A 375 -46.45 -24.81 41.92
N LYS A 376 -46.05 -25.21 40.71
CA LYS A 376 -45.88 -26.61 40.29
C LYS A 376 -44.66 -26.75 39.38
N LYS A 377 -43.98 -27.91 39.46
CA LYS A 377 -42.76 -28.18 38.67
C LYS A 377 -42.96 -28.07 37.15
N ALA A 378 -44.14 -28.42 36.65
CA ALA A 378 -44.45 -28.44 35.22
C ALA A 378 -44.50 -27.03 34.57
N ASP A 379 -44.69 -25.98 35.37
CA ASP A 379 -44.84 -24.60 34.88
C ASP A 379 -43.49 -23.84 34.85
N VAL A 380 -42.40 -24.48 35.26
CA VAL A 380 -41.04 -23.91 35.22
C VAL A 380 -40.55 -23.87 33.75
N PRO A 381 -40.23 -22.70 33.18
CA PRO A 381 -39.75 -22.58 31.80
C PRO A 381 -38.42 -23.34 31.57
N ALA A 382 -38.22 -23.84 30.35
CA ALA A 382 -37.05 -24.65 29.99
C ALA A 382 -35.72 -23.87 30.02
N THR A 383 -35.74 -22.57 29.68
CA THR A 383 -34.57 -21.68 29.67
C THR A 383 -34.76 -20.57 30.68
N ILE A 384 -33.96 -20.57 31.75
CA ILE A 384 -33.93 -19.54 32.79
C ILE A 384 -32.47 -19.09 32.94
N TYR A 385 -32.25 -17.78 33.00
CA TYR A 385 -30.92 -17.20 33.13
C TYR A 385 -30.57 -16.97 34.61
N GLN A 386 -29.61 -17.75 35.12
CA GLN A 386 -29.08 -17.60 36.48
C GLN A 386 -27.90 -16.63 36.50
N LYS A 387 -27.43 -16.27 37.70
CA LYS A 387 -26.19 -15.50 37.88
C LYS A 387 -25.05 -16.09 37.04
N ASP A 388 -24.29 -15.22 36.37
CA ASP A 388 -23.16 -15.54 35.49
C ASP A 388 -23.52 -16.29 34.19
N ALA A 389 -24.80 -16.63 33.96
CA ALA A 389 -25.26 -17.07 32.66
C ALA A 389 -25.00 -15.97 31.62
N THR A 390 -24.56 -16.37 30.43
CA THR A 390 -24.19 -15.45 29.36
C THR A 390 -25.21 -15.47 28.23
N PHE A 391 -25.60 -14.31 27.73
CA PHE A 391 -26.41 -14.17 26.52
C PHE A 391 -25.86 -13.08 25.61
N LYS A 392 -26.22 -13.12 24.33
CA LYS A 392 -25.83 -12.11 23.34
C LYS A 392 -26.76 -10.90 23.41
N PHE A 393 -26.19 -9.73 23.68
CA PHE A 393 -26.94 -8.48 23.74
C PHE A 393 -27.61 -8.18 22.39
N SER A 394 -28.88 -7.77 22.42
CA SER A 394 -29.50 -7.07 21.30
C SER A 394 -30.42 -5.98 21.82
N ALA A 395 -30.58 -4.90 21.04
CA ALA A 395 -31.50 -3.82 21.39
C ALA A 395 -32.96 -4.28 21.63
N ASN A 396 -33.35 -5.42 21.04
CA ASN A 396 -34.69 -6.02 21.16
C ASN A 396 -34.83 -6.95 22.38
N GLN A 397 -33.74 -7.43 22.97
CA GLN A 397 -33.71 -8.35 24.12
C GLN A 397 -32.83 -7.79 25.25
N LYS A 398 -33.27 -6.68 25.85
CA LYS A 398 -32.52 -5.94 26.87
C LYS A 398 -33.20 -5.84 28.24
N THR A 399 -34.36 -6.47 28.42
CA THR A 399 -35.12 -6.43 29.68
C THR A 399 -35.30 -7.84 30.24
N LEU A 400 -34.82 -8.07 31.45
CA LEU A 400 -34.96 -9.33 32.18
C LEU A 400 -35.95 -9.18 33.34
N PHE A 401 -36.91 -10.08 33.43
CA PHE A 401 -37.93 -10.19 34.48
C PHE A 401 -37.58 -11.32 35.45
N ALA A 402 -37.73 -11.06 36.74
CA ALA A 402 -37.51 -12.07 37.77
C ALA A 402 -38.60 -13.16 37.71
N LEU A 403 -38.19 -14.41 37.78
CA LEU A 403 -39.06 -15.57 37.92
C LEU A 403 -39.04 -16.05 39.37
N TRP A 404 -40.21 -16.33 39.94
CA TRP A 404 -40.39 -16.70 41.34
C TRP A 404 -41.13 -18.03 41.47
N GLY A 405 -40.74 -18.86 42.43
CA GLY A 405 -41.44 -20.08 42.83
C GLY A 405 -42.05 -19.94 44.22
N GLU A 406 -43.22 -20.52 44.47
CA GLU A 406 -43.89 -20.50 45.78
C GLU A 406 -43.08 -21.27 46.83
N ASP A 407 -42.88 -20.64 47.99
CA ASP A 407 -42.16 -21.18 49.15
C ASP A 407 -42.83 -20.64 50.42
N LYS A 408 -43.84 -21.36 50.91
CA LYS A 408 -44.63 -21.00 52.11
C LYS A 408 -44.28 -21.87 53.31
N THR A 409 -43.84 -23.11 53.10
CA THR A 409 -43.75 -24.11 54.16
C THR A 409 -42.58 -25.06 53.95
N GLY A 410 -41.72 -25.23 54.95
CA GLY A 410 -40.60 -26.19 54.93
C GLY A 410 -40.51 -27.06 56.21
N PRO A 411 -39.33 -27.61 56.53
CA PRO A 411 -39.13 -28.64 57.58
C PRO A 411 -39.53 -28.23 58.99
N ASN A 412 -39.58 -26.92 59.23
CA ASN A 412 -39.99 -26.31 60.50
C ASN A 412 -41.36 -25.60 60.42
N GLY A 413 -42.12 -25.82 59.34
CA GLY A 413 -43.40 -25.13 59.10
C GLY A 413 -43.25 -23.68 58.64
N GLN A 414 -42.05 -23.27 58.22
CA GLN A 414 -41.70 -21.96 57.67
C GLN A 414 -40.95 -22.13 56.36
N SER A 415 -41.00 -21.14 55.47
CA SER A 415 -40.26 -21.13 54.20
C SER A 415 -38.76 -21.36 54.41
N ASP A 416 -38.14 -22.11 53.51
CA ASP A 416 -36.75 -22.57 53.64
C ASP A 416 -35.89 -22.30 52.39
N ASN A 417 -36.36 -21.44 51.49
CA ASN A 417 -35.78 -21.14 50.18
C ASN A 417 -35.75 -22.35 49.24
N VAL A 418 -36.58 -23.36 49.47
CA VAL A 418 -36.84 -24.45 48.53
C VAL A 418 -38.30 -24.35 48.09
N PRO A 419 -38.61 -24.37 46.78
CA PRO A 419 -40.00 -24.32 46.35
C PRO A 419 -40.82 -25.49 46.92
N ASP A 420 -42.01 -25.21 47.47
CA ASP A 420 -42.86 -26.18 48.19
C ASP A 420 -43.21 -27.43 47.33
N TYR A 421 -43.23 -27.29 46.00
CA TYR A 421 -43.51 -28.37 45.07
C TYR A 421 -42.37 -29.41 44.96
N LEU A 422 -41.24 -29.21 45.63
CA LEU A 422 -40.11 -30.14 45.70
C LEU A 422 -39.99 -30.91 47.03
N GLN A 423 -40.94 -30.75 47.96
CA GLN A 423 -40.88 -31.29 49.33
C GLN A 423 -41.95 -32.35 49.65
N ASN A 424 -41.66 -33.22 50.63
CA ASN A 424 -42.42 -34.43 51.02
C ASN A 424 -43.20 -34.28 52.36
N GLY A 425 -44.23 -35.10 52.62
CA GLY A 425 -45.05 -35.09 53.85
C GLY A 425 -45.06 -36.41 54.67
N VAL A 426 -45.48 -36.38 55.94
CA VAL A 426 -45.49 -37.53 56.86
C VAL A 426 -46.83 -37.71 57.59
N THR A 427 -47.33 -38.95 57.68
CA THR A 427 -48.62 -39.29 58.32
C THR A 427 -48.47 -40.41 59.38
N TYR A 428 -49.20 -40.34 60.51
CA TYR A 428 -49.19 -41.38 61.57
C TYR A 428 -50.52 -42.13 61.69
N ASN A 429 -50.47 -43.43 61.98
CA ASN A 429 -51.62 -44.34 62.10
C ASN A 429 -51.59 -45.17 63.40
N GLY A 430 -52.62 -45.06 64.23
CA GLY A 430 -52.69 -45.68 65.57
C GLY A 430 -52.78 -47.22 65.61
N ASN A 431 -52.90 -47.87 64.46
CA ASN A 431 -52.86 -49.33 64.29
C ASN A 431 -53.74 -50.11 65.30
N ASN A 432 -55.06 -49.95 65.17
CA ASN A 432 -56.07 -50.66 65.97
C ASN A 432 -55.93 -50.44 67.48
N GLN A 433 -55.63 -49.21 67.90
CA GLN A 433 -55.64 -48.81 69.31
C GLN A 433 -57.04 -48.98 69.92
N SER A 434 -57.11 -49.24 71.23
CA SER A 434 -58.41 -49.31 71.93
C SER A 434 -58.95 -47.93 72.32
N SER A 435 -58.10 -46.89 72.37
CA SER A 435 -58.49 -45.50 72.57
C SER A 435 -57.35 -44.52 72.19
N GLY A 436 -57.68 -43.23 72.02
CA GLY A 436 -56.73 -42.17 71.66
C GLY A 436 -56.66 -41.84 70.16
N ALA A 437 -55.99 -40.73 69.82
CA ALA A 437 -55.81 -40.24 68.44
C ALA A 437 -54.31 -40.26 68.04
N ALA A 438 -54.04 -40.58 66.77
CA ALA A 438 -52.68 -40.53 66.24
C ALA A 438 -52.19 -39.08 66.06
N PRO A 439 -50.88 -38.81 66.22
CA PRO A 439 -50.32 -37.47 66.08
C PRO A 439 -50.33 -36.96 64.63
N VAL A 440 -50.53 -35.65 64.42
CA VAL A 440 -50.49 -34.99 63.10
C VAL A 440 -49.16 -34.28 62.88
N ASP A 441 -48.59 -34.37 61.68
CA ASP A 441 -47.41 -33.60 61.26
C ASP A 441 -47.79 -32.57 60.17
N ALA A 442 -47.49 -31.30 60.40
CA ALA A 442 -47.86 -30.18 59.53
C ALA A 442 -46.68 -29.69 58.67
N ASN A 443 -45.49 -30.24 58.86
CA ASN A 443 -44.26 -29.81 58.20
C ASN A 443 -44.09 -30.51 56.84
N ARG A 444 -43.33 -29.88 55.93
CA ARG A 444 -42.89 -30.45 54.65
C ARG A 444 -41.38 -30.62 54.67
N TYR A 445 -40.87 -31.74 54.18
CA TYR A 445 -39.47 -32.11 54.35
C TYR A 445 -38.77 -32.17 53.00
N ASN A 446 -37.56 -31.63 52.91
CA ASN A 446 -36.76 -31.76 51.70
C ASN A 446 -36.33 -33.22 51.50
N ASN A 447 -36.02 -33.59 50.26
CA ASN A 447 -35.60 -34.94 49.94
C ASN A 447 -34.31 -35.33 50.69
N GLY A 448 -34.36 -36.42 51.46
CA GLY A 448 -33.25 -36.90 52.28
C GLY A 448 -33.17 -36.29 53.68
N GLU A 449 -34.02 -35.30 54.00
CA GLU A 449 -34.02 -34.64 55.29
C GLU A 449 -34.63 -35.51 56.39
N ASN A 450 -34.09 -35.43 57.60
CA ASN A 450 -34.49 -36.29 58.70
C ASN A 450 -35.80 -35.84 59.36
N VAL A 451 -36.81 -36.69 59.31
CA VAL A 451 -38.06 -36.58 60.07
C VAL A 451 -37.83 -37.18 61.46
N THR A 452 -38.22 -36.46 62.51
CA THR A 452 -38.18 -36.98 63.89
C THR A 452 -39.52 -37.62 64.27
N VAL A 453 -39.47 -38.89 64.70
CA VAL A 453 -40.65 -39.68 65.04
C VAL A 453 -41.28 -39.20 66.36
N LYS A 454 -42.58 -38.89 66.30
CA LYS A 454 -43.39 -38.43 67.44
C LYS A 454 -43.70 -39.57 68.41
N ASP A 455 -44.04 -39.23 69.65
CA ASP A 455 -44.45 -40.20 70.66
C ASP A 455 -45.85 -40.78 70.37
N SER A 456 -46.27 -41.82 71.12
CA SER A 456 -47.62 -42.42 70.97
C SER A 456 -48.77 -41.45 71.28
N GLY A 457 -48.49 -40.34 71.98
CA GLY A 457 -49.50 -39.36 72.36
C GLY A 457 -50.52 -39.96 73.33
N SER A 458 -51.80 -39.92 72.97
CA SER A 458 -52.89 -40.46 73.79
C SER A 458 -53.27 -41.90 73.44
N LEU A 459 -52.51 -42.58 72.57
CA LEU A 459 -52.81 -43.95 72.14
C LEU A 459 -52.63 -44.95 73.31
N ALA A 460 -53.62 -45.83 73.50
CA ALA A 460 -53.57 -46.91 74.51
C ALA A 460 -54.12 -48.26 73.99
N ARG A 461 -53.62 -49.37 74.55
CA ARG A 461 -54.05 -50.75 74.25
C ARG A 461 -54.11 -51.65 75.49
N THR A 462 -55.22 -52.34 75.73
CA THR A 462 -55.42 -53.22 76.91
C THR A 462 -54.47 -54.44 76.91
N GLN A 463 -53.88 -54.78 78.06
CA GLN A 463 -52.96 -55.93 78.26
C GLN A 463 -51.73 -55.94 77.34
N ALA A 464 -51.36 -54.76 76.83
CA ALA A 464 -50.17 -54.56 76.03
C ALA A 464 -49.56 -53.18 76.28
N VAL A 465 -48.25 -53.07 76.16
CA VAL A 465 -47.51 -51.82 76.28
C VAL A 465 -47.07 -51.33 74.89
N PHE A 466 -47.12 -50.02 74.65
CA PHE A 466 -46.62 -49.42 73.42
C PHE A 466 -45.09 -49.52 73.37
N ILE A 467 -44.53 -49.98 72.25
CA ILE A 467 -43.09 -50.17 72.12
C ILE A 467 -42.44 -49.36 70.99
N GLY A 468 -43.21 -48.74 70.08
CA GLY A 468 -42.70 -47.85 69.03
C GLY A 468 -43.58 -47.77 67.76
N TRP A 469 -43.06 -47.15 66.71
CA TRP A 469 -43.67 -46.99 65.38
C TRP A 469 -42.93 -47.80 64.31
N SER A 470 -43.59 -48.14 63.21
CA SER A 470 -43.04 -48.97 62.13
C SER A 470 -43.55 -48.47 60.77
N PHE A 471 -42.78 -48.63 59.70
CA PHE A 471 -43.24 -48.33 58.34
C PHE A 471 -44.24 -49.40 57.85
N THR A 472 -44.26 -50.55 58.51
CA THR A 472 -45.18 -51.66 58.24
C THR A 472 -46.11 -51.95 59.43
N GLN A 473 -47.37 -52.28 59.15
CA GLN A 473 -48.35 -52.60 60.19
C GLN A 473 -48.09 -54.00 60.81
N LYS A 474 -48.11 -54.12 62.15
CA LYS A 474 -47.84 -55.37 62.90
C LYS A 474 -48.88 -55.70 64.00
N PRO A 475 -49.06 -56.99 64.37
CA PRO A 475 -49.89 -57.43 65.51
C PRO A 475 -49.18 -57.23 66.88
N VAL A 476 -49.82 -57.62 68.01
CA VAL A 476 -49.23 -57.53 69.37
C VAL A 476 -48.10 -58.56 69.56
N ILE A 477 -46.96 -58.12 70.07
CA ILE A 477 -45.74 -58.92 70.27
C ILE A 477 -45.82 -59.74 71.57
N THR A 478 -45.47 -61.02 71.52
CA THR A 478 -45.52 -61.93 72.70
C THR A 478 -44.17 -62.57 73.06
N LYS A 479 -43.14 -62.36 72.23
CA LYS A 479 -41.79 -62.91 72.36
C LYS A 479 -40.82 -61.89 71.77
N ALA A 480 -39.61 -61.77 72.30
CA ALA A 480 -38.62 -60.79 71.83
C ALA A 480 -38.31 -60.90 70.32
N ALA A 481 -38.32 -62.11 69.76
CA ALA A 481 -38.00 -62.35 68.34
C ALA A 481 -39.02 -61.79 67.33
N ASP A 482 -40.23 -61.45 67.78
CA ASP A 482 -41.31 -61.00 66.89
C ASP A 482 -41.37 -59.47 66.73
N GLU A 483 -40.49 -58.71 67.40
CA GLU A 483 -40.41 -57.26 67.24
C GLU A 483 -39.99 -56.86 65.81
N PRO A 484 -40.65 -55.87 65.18
CA PRO A 484 -40.29 -55.44 63.84
C PRO A 484 -38.87 -54.83 63.81
N ALA A 485 -38.07 -55.23 62.82
CA ALA A 485 -36.71 -54.71 62.65
C ALA A 485 -36.66 -53.20 62.37
N ASP A 486 -37.74 -52.63 61.83
CA ASP A 486 -37.87 -51.21 61.53
C ASP A 486 -38.51 -50.39 62.66
N LEU A 487 -38.64 -50.95 63.87
CA LEU A 487 -39.22 -50.27 65.02
C LEU A 487 -38.46 -48.97 65.36
N LYS A 488 -39.17 -47.85 65.30
CA LYS A 488 -38.69 -46.50 65.64
C LYS A 488 -39.38 -45.99 66.90
N LYS A 489 -38.58 -45.73 67.94
CA LYS A 489 -39.06 -45.13 69.20
C LYS A 489 -39.11 -43.61 69.08
N LYS A 490 -39.78 -42.95 70.03
CA LYS A 490 -39.81 -41.48 70.14
C LYS A 490 -38.39 -40.90 70.01
N GLY A 491 -38.23 -39.88 69.17
CA GLY A 491 -36.95 -39.21 68.95
C GLY A 491 -36.02 -39.91 67.96
N ALA A 492 -36.37 -41.11 67.47
CA ALA A 492 -35.69 -41.71 66.33
C ALA A 492 -35.96 -40.88 65.07
N THR A 493 -35.02 -40.92 64.12
CA THR A 493 -35.10 -40.17 62.87
C THR A 493 -35.12 -41.09 61.66
N PHE A 494 -35.70 -40.62 60.54
CA PHE A 494 -35.58 -41.25 59.23
C PHE A 494 -35.50 -40.21 58.11
N ALA A 495 -34.80 -40.51 57.03
CA ALA A 495 -34.68 -39.60 55.88
C ALA A 495 -35.94 -39.64 55.01
N SER A 496 -36.55 -38.48 54.76
CA SER A 496 -37.75 -38.33 53.95
C SER A 496 -37.41 -38.33 52.47
N THR A 497 -37.59 -39.47 51.80
CA THR A 497 -37.34 -39.59 50.34
C THR A 497 -38.60 -39.49 49.48
N SER A 498 -39.77 -39.60 50.11
CA SER A 498 -41.10 -39.45 49.52
C SER A 498 -42.13 -39.26 50.64
N ASP A 499 -43.38 -38.99 50.30
CA ASP A 499 -44.48 -39.02 51.27
C ASP A 499 -44.52 -40.36 52.03
N THR A 500 -44.61 -40.32 53.37
CA THR A 500 -44.39 -41.50 54.25
C THR A 500 -45.50 -41.67 55.30
N THR A 501 -45.86 -42.93 55.63
CA THR A 501 -46.83 -43.27 56.71
C THR A 501 -46.20 -44.19 57.77
N LEU A 502 -46.46 -43.94 59.07
CA LEU A 502 -45.97 -44.73 60.23
C LEU A 502 -47.11 -45.36 61.06
N TYR A 503 -46.95 -46.62 61.49
CA TYR A 503 -47.93 -47.43 62.22
C TYR A 503 -47.47 -47.80 63.66
N ALA A 504 -48.35 -47.74 64.67
CA ALA A 504 -48.01 -48.06 66.07
C ALA A 504 -47.80 -49.58 66.35
N VAL A 505 -46.89 -49.94 67.28
CA VAL A 505 -46.53 -51.34 67.65
C VAL A 505 -46.67 -51.58 69.17
N TRP A 506 -47.13 -52.78 69.58
CA TRP A 506 -47.56 -53.12 70.96
C TRP A 506 -47.01 -54.48 71.45
N ALA A 507 -46.63 -54.67 72.73
CA ALA A 507 -46.08 -55.92 73.32
C ALA A 507 -46.78 -56.41 74.62
N ILE A 508 -46.72 -57.70 74.94
CA ILE A 508 -47.42 -58.35 76.08
C ILE A 508 -46.70 -58.16 77.43
N ASP A 509 -47.48 -57.99 78.51
CA ASP A 509 -47.01 -57.83 79.91
C ASP A 509 -48.02 -58.49 80.86
N LYS A 510 -47.64 -59.59 81.53
CA LYS A 510 -48.53 -60.44 82.35
C LYS A 510 -47.96 -60.83 83.73
N THR A 511 -46.65 -60.92 83.97
CA THR A 511 -46.01 -61.45 85.22
C THR A 511 -44.61 -60.86 85.54
N GLY A 512 -44.18 -60.91 86.83
CA GLY A 512 -42.89 -60.37 87.33
C GLY A 512 -42.33 -61.14 88.56
N PRO A 513 -41.27 -60.67 89.28
CA PRO A 513 -40.58 -61.40 90.37
C PRO A 513 -41.48 -61.91 91.52
N ASN A 514 -42.71 -61.37 91.62
CA ASN A 514 -43.75 -61.76 92.59
C ASN A 514 -45.09 -62.20 91.94
N GLY A 515 -45.15 -62.37 90.61
CA GLY A 515 -46.33 -62.90 89.89
C GLY A 515 -47.38 -61.91 89.35
N THR A 516 -47.09 -60.60 89.21
CA THR A 516 -48.00 -59.58 88.63
C THR A 516 -47.34 -58.73 87.52
N PRO A 517 -48.09 -58.15 86.55
CA PRO A 517 -47.54 -57.27 85.51
C PRO A 517 -46.81 -56.07 86.13
N ASP A 518 -45.59 -55.78 85.68
CA ASP A 518 -44.71 -54.77 86.27
C ASP A 518 -44.26 -53.68 85.28
N GLY A 519 -44.90 -53.61 84.11
CA GLY A 519 -44.54 -52.66 83.07
C GLY A 519 -43.31 -53.07 82.26
N LYS A 520 -42.81 -54.30 82.46
CA LYS A 520 -41.72 -54.89 81.68
C LYS A 520 -42.19 -56.19 81.02
N PRO A 521 -41.66 -56.52 79.84
CA PRO A 521 -41.98 -57.79 79.22
C PRO A 521 -41.48 -58.98 80.06
N ASP A 522 -42.37 -59.95 80.32
CA ASP A 522 -42.13 -61.14 81.16
C ASP A 522 -40.88 -61.97 80.80
N TYR A 523 -40.35 -61.87 79.58
CA TYR A 523 -39.33 -62.77 79.04
C TYR A 523 -37.86 -62.53 79.51
N SER A 524 -37.57 -62.10 80.75
CA SER A 524 -36.24 -61.50 81.13
C SER A 524 -35.50 -61.84 82.51
N GLN A 525 -35.41 -63.10 83.08
CA GLN A 525 -34.79 -63.43 84.45
C GLN A 525 -33.95 -64.83 84.59
N ASP A 526 -32.77 -65.05 85.34
CA ASP A 526 -31.86 -66.33 85.45
C ASP A 526 -30.67 -66.51 86.58
N GLY A 527 -29.64 -67.47 86.56
CA GLY A 527 -28.45 -67.79 87.51
C GLY A 527 -26.92 -67.94 86.98
N VAL A 528 -25.80 -68.26 87.75
CA VAL A 528 -24.30 -68.17 87.35
C VAL A 528 -23.57 -69.44 86.78
N THR A 529 -22.68 -69.32 85.75
CA THR A 529 -21.95 -70.42 85.04
C THR A 529 -20.44 -70.14 84.73
N TYR A 530 -19.51 -71.12 84.79
CA TYR A 530 -18.08 -70.96 84.38
C TYR A 530 -17.73 -71.68 83.06
N TYR A 531 -16.78 -71.13 82.30
CA TYR A 531 -16.40 -71.60 80.96
C TYR A 531 -14.87 -71.64 80.75
N ALA A 532 -14.37 -72.75 80.20
CA ALA A 532 -12.96 -72.96 79.87
C ALA A 532 -12.39 -72.01 78.79
N ASN A 533 -13.26 -71.36 78.02
CA ASN A 533 -12.94 -70.34 77.01
C ASN A 533 -11.74 -70.71 76.10
N GLY A 534 -11.88 -71.84 75.40
CA GLY A 534 -10.86 -72.37 74.48
C GLY A 534 -9.84 -73.31 75.15
N GLY A 535 -9.75 -73.30 76.48
CA GLY A 535 -8.92 -74.26 77.23
C GLY A 535 -9.52 -75.68 77.24
N THR A 536 -8.67 -76.67 77.44
CA THR A 536 -8.99 -78.09 77.60
C THR A 536 -8.88 -78.50 79.08
N GLY A 537 -9.81 -79.32 79.59
CA GLY A 537 -9.97 -79.69 81.01
C GLY A 537 -11.37 -79.35 81.57
N ASP A 538 -11.64 -79.63 82.86
CA ASP A 538 -12.97 -79.43 83.48
C ASP A 538 -13.13 -78.04 84.14
N ALA A 539 -14.29 -77.39 83.93
CA ALA A 539 -14.65 -76.09 84.52
C ALA A 539 -15.55 -76.24 85.78
N PRO A 540 -15.53 -75.28 86.73
CA PRO A 540 -16.32 -75.36 87.99
C PRO A 540 -17.82 -74.94 87.88
N THR A 541 -18.72 -75.37 88.80
CA THR A 541 -20.21 -75.15 88.74
C THR A 541 -20.87 -74.38 89.93
N ASP A 542 -22.02 -73.70 89.74
CA ASP A 542 -22.84 -72.91 90.71
C ASP A 542 -24.39 -73.07 90.47
N ASN A 543 -25.25 -73.06 91.51
CA ASN A 543 -26.64 -73.59 91.48
C ASN A 543 -27.80 -72.65 91.99
N SER A 544 -27.66 -71.31 92.04
CA SER A 544 -28.67 -70.36 92.60
C SER A 544 -29.30 -69.40 91.54
N LEU A 545 -30.55 -68.88 91.75
CA LEU A 545 -31.27 -67.90 90.88
C LEU A 545 -31.28 -66.48 91.49
N TYR A 546 -31.06 -65.45 90.67
CA TYR A 546 -30.78 -64.09 91.16
C TYR A 546 -31.42 -63.00 90.29
N ASN A 547 -31.71 -61.85 90.90
CA ASN A 547 -32.05 -60.62 90.17
C ASN A 547 -30.77 -59.82 89.93
N ASP A 548 -30.79 -58.89 88.98
CA ASP A 548 -29.66 -57.97 88.81
C ASP A 548 -29.28 -57.29 90.16
N ASN A 549 -28.01 -57.48 90.57
CA ASN A 549 -27.27 -56.91 91.72
C ASN A 549 -27.12 -57.73 93.04
N ASP A 550 -27.41 -59.04 93.06
CA ASP A 550 -27.08 -59.92 94.21
C ASP A 550 -25.53 -60.19 94.34
N GLU A 551 -24.91 -60.71 95.43
CA GLU A 551 -23.41 -60.87 95.59
C GLU A 551 -22.90 -62.35 95.44
N VAL A 552 -21.72 -62.60 94.81
CA VAL A 552 -21.12 -63.90 94.38
C VAL A 552 -19.56 -63.97 94.52
N THR A 553 -18.91 -65.16 94.61
CA THR A 553 -17.42 -65.36 94.74
C THR A 553 -16.80 -66.26 93.63
N ALA A 554 -15.61 -65.92 93.11
CA ALA A 554 -14.92 -66.55 91.96
C ALA A 554 -13.98 -67.73 92.31
N LYS A 555 -13.98 -68.80 91.49
CA LYS A 555 -13.26 -70.08 91.69
C LYS A 555 -11.90 -70.20 90.92
N ASP A 556 -11.05 -71.16 91.29
CA ASP A 556 -9.74 -71.45 90.65
C ASP A 556 -9.85 -72.13 89.26
N LYS A 557 -8.79 -72.03 88.42
CA LYS A 557 -8.73 -72.59 87.05
C LYS A 557 -8.70 -74.12 86.97
N GLY A 558 -8.39 -74.81 88.05
CA GLY A 558 -8.29 -76.26 88.06
C GLY A 558 -7.33 -76.77 86.98
N THR A 559 -7.79 -77.76 86.21
CA THR A 559 -6.95 -78.50 85.24
C THR A 559 -6.89 -77.87 83.84
N LEU A 560 -7.34 -76.63 83.65
CA LEU A 560 -7.43 -75.99 82.33
C LEU A 560 -6.05 -75.65 81.69
N ALA A 561 -5.88 -75.95 80.39
CA ALA A 561 -4.69 -75.69 79.53
C ALA A 561 -5.05 -75.32 78.05
N HIS A 562 -4.20 -74.59 77.30
CA HIS A 562 -4.46 -74.14 75.90
C HIS A 562 -3.21 -74.22 74.98
N THR A 563 -3.38 -74.61 73.71
CA THR A 563 -2.29 -74.74 72.70
C THR A 563 -1.87 -73.37 72.15
N GLU A 564 -0.56 -73.14 71.92
CA GLU A 564 0.01 -71.86 71.40
C GLU A 564 -0.40 -70.62 72.21
N ALA A 565 -0.60 -70.83 73.51
CA ALA A 565 -1.14 -69.81 74.41
C ALA A 565 -0.80 -70.08 75.89
N VAL A 566 -0.79 -69.03 76.71
CA VAL A 566 -0.52 -69.10 78.16
C VAL A 566 -1.66 -68.50 79.00
N PHE A 567 -2.03 -69.12 80.14
CA PHE A 567 -3.15 -68.67 80.99
C PHE A 567 -2.82 -67.39 81.76
N ILE A 568 -3.77 -66.43 81.81
CA ILE A 568 -3.55 -65.12 82.44
C ILE A 568 -4.66 -64.63 83.41
N GLY A 569 -5.84 -65.29 83.54
CA GLY A 569 -6.87 -64.95 84.57
C GLY A 569 -8.34 -65.29 84.18
N TRP A 570 -9.33 -64.88 85.00
CA TRP A 570 -10.79 -65.03 84.72
C TRP A 570 -11.49 -63.71 84.40
N LEU A 571 -12.51 -63.72 83.54
CA LEU A 571 -13.29 -62.52 83.15
C LEU A 571 -14.78 -62.83 82.94
N PHE A 572 -15.68 -61.87 83.17
CA PHE A 572 -17.14 -62.06 83.00
C PHE A 572 -17.60 -62.29 81.55
N ASN A 573 -16.72 -61.99 80.60
CA ASN A 573 -16.94 -62.24 79.19
C ASN A 573 -15.81 -63.10 78.68
N SER A 574 -16.09 -63.93 77.69
CA SER A 574 -15.04 -64.57 76.92
C SER A 574 -14.15 -63.47 76.36
N HIS A 575 -12.86 -63.59 76.58
CA HIS A 575 -11.90 -62.78 75.88
C HIS A 575 -11.20 -63.69 74.88
N ALA A 576 -11.02 -63.18 73.68
CA ALA A 576 -10.19 -63.86 72.70
C ALA A 576 -8.77 -63.99 73.25
N LEU A 577 -8.02 -64.93 72.69
CA LEU A 577 -6.60 -65.06 72.91
C LEU A 577 -5.91 -63.68 72.76
N VAL A 578 -5.20 -63.22 73.79
CA VAL A 578 -4.59 -61.89 73.84
C VAL A 578 -3.35 -61.85 72.95
N THR A 579 -3.41 -61.08 71.86
CA THR A 579 -2.35 -61.03 70.83
C THR A 579 -1.49 -59.76 70.88
N LYS A 580 -1.92 -58.73 71.62
CA LYS A 580 -1.22 -57.45 71.78
C LYS A 580 -1.32 -56.93 73.22
N ALA A 581 -0.33 -56.18 73.69
CA ALA A 581 -0.22 -55.75 75.09
C ALA A 581 -1.44 -54.94 75.58
N ALA A 582 -2.03 -54.12 74.71
CA ALA A 582 -3.23 -53.32 75.03
C ALA A 582 -4.51 -54.17 75.18
N ASP A 583 -4.52 -55.40 74.66
CA ASP A 583 -5.67 -56.30 74.73
C ASP A 583 -5.68 -57.15 76.00
N VAL A 584 -4.71 -56.96 76.88
CA VAL A 584 -4.74 -57.57 78.21
C VAL A 584 -5.94 -56.96 78.96
N PRO A 585 -6.98 -57.74 79.30
CA PRO A 585 -8.19 -57.18 79.87
C PRO A 585 -7.91 -56.60 81.26
N THR A 586 -8.39 -55.39 81.50
CA THR A 586 -8.38 -54.83 82.86
C THR A 586 -9.45 -55.50 83.70
N GLY A 587 -9.16 -55.78 84.98
CA GLY A 587 -10.14 -56.33 85.91
C GLY A 587 -10.25 -57.86 85.93
N LEU A 588 -9.25 -58.56 85.38
CA LEU A 588 -9.09 -60.01 85.53
C LEU A 588 -9.25 -60.42 86.99
N LYS A 589 -10.15 -61.38 87.21
CA LYS A 589 -10.38 -61.99 88.52
C LYS A 589 -9.43 -63.14 88.70
N GLN A 590 -8.72 -63.11 89.81
CA GLN A 590 -7.90 -64.22 90.25
C GLN A 590 -8.77 -65.14 91.12
N ALA A 591 -8.30 -66.36 91.33
CA ALA A 591 -8.97 -67.30 92.22
C ALA A 591 -9.14 -66.67 93.62
N GLY A 592 -10.38 -66.58 94.12
CA GLY A 592 -10.71 -66.03 95.44
C GLY A 592 -11.35 -64.63 95.48
N ASP A 593 -11.49 -63.94 94.35
CA ASP A 593 -12.12 -62.59 94.27
C ASP A 593 -13.68 -62.64 94.40
N LYS A 594 -14.33 -61.55 94.88
CA LYS A 594 -15.82 -61.40 95.01
C LYS A 594 -16.43 -60.42 93.97
N PHE A 595 -17.71 -60.58 93.58
CA PHE A 595 -18.45 -59.74 92.60
C PHE A 595 -19.99 -59.74 92.75
N ASN A 596 -20.72 -58.80 92.14
CA ASN A 596 -22.19 -58.78 92.12
C ASN A 596 -22.79 -59.46 90.87
N TYR A 597 -23.79 -60.31 91.05
CA TYR A 597 -24.61 -60.96 90.05
C TYR A 597 -25.36 -59.97 89.13
N SER A 598 -25.40 -60.29 87.85
CA SER A 598 -26.43 -59.78 86.93
C SER A 598 -26.80 -60.89 85.95
N SER A 599 -28.08 -60.92 85.57
CA SER A 599 -28.65 -61.77 84.52
C SER A 599 -27.95 -61.64 83.16
N THR A 600 -27.19 -60.56 82.96
CA THR A 600 -26.35 -60.33 81.77
C THR A 600 -24.87 -60.66 81.96
N THR A 601 -24.38 -60.79 83.20
CA THR A 601 -22.95 -61.06 83.53
C THR A 601 -22.81 -62.19 84.54
N ASN A 602 -23.56 -63.25 84.31
CA ASN A 602 -23.59 -64.46 85.11
C ASN A 602 -22.63 -65.54 84.60
N LYS A 603 -21.63 -65.19 83.79
CA LYS A 603 -20.69 -66.15 83.18
C LYS A 603 -19.25 -65.76 83.49
N LEU A 604 -18.36 -66.71 83.80
CA LEU A 604 -16.93 -66.46 84.00
C LEU A 604 -16.08 -67.31 83.05
N TYR A 605 -15.13 -66.70 82.33
CA TYR A 605 -14.35 -67.28 81.23
C TYR A 605 -12.84 -67.18 81.48
N ALA A 606 -12.08 -68.25 81.19
CA ALA A 606 -10.62 -68.27 81.31
C ALA A 606 -9.92 -67.46 80.20
N ILE A 607 -8.92 -66.64 80.50
CA ILE A 607 -8.24 -65.78 79.52
C ILE A 607 -6.82 -66.28 79.23
N TRP A 608 -6.42 -66.23 77.96
CA TRP A 608 -5.15 -66.77 77.44
C TRP A 608 -4.40 -65.71 76.61
N GLY A 609 -3.06 -65.72 76.55
CA GLY A 609 -2.22 -64.86 75.68
C GLY A 609 -1.48 -65.63 74.59
N GLN A 610 -1.42 -65.09 73.36
CA GLN A 610 -0.89 -65.70 72.13
C GLN A 610 0.63 -65.74 72.08
N ASP A 611 1.15 -66.89 71.66
CA ASP A 611 2.56 -67.16 71.45
C ASP A 611 2.67 -68.03 70.19
N LYS A 612 2.90 -67.39 69.03
CA LYS A 612 2.87 -68.00 67.69
C LYS A 612 4.10 -67.68 66.84
N THR A 613 4.77 -66.56 67.07
CA THR A 613 5.82 -66.04 66.18
C THR A 613 7.09 -65.66 66.96
N GLY A 614 8.22 -65.69 66.25
CA GLY A 614 9.55 -65.38 66.77
C GLY A 614 10.55 -65.20 65.63
N PRO A 615 11.85 -64.96 65.89
CA PRO A 615 12.84 -64.63 64.85
C PRO A 615 12.97 -65.67 63.72
N ASN A 616 12.60 -66.92 64.00
CA ASN A 616 12.64 -68.05 63.07
C ASN A 616 11.26 -68.41 62.48
N GLY A 617 10.19 -67.67 62.84
CA GLY A 617 8.83 -67.86 62.32
C GLY A 617 7.91 -68.81 63.13
N GLY A 618 8.17 -69.09 64.41
CA GLY A 618 7.31 -69.92 65.30
C GLY A 618 7.38 -69.54 66.80
N SER A 619 6.52 -70.15 67.64
CA SER A 619 6.34 -69.91 69.10
C SER A 619 7.60 -70.15 69.94
N ASP A 620 7.85 -69.29 70.93
CA ASP A 620 9.07 -69.29 71.76
C ASP A 620 8.82 -69.21 73.29
N GLY A 621 7.57 -69.35 73.75
CA GLY A 621 7.21 -69.29 75.17
C GLY A 621 6.96 -67.87 75.68
N ILE A 622 7.11 -66.87 74.81
CA ILE A 622 6.91 -65.46 75.09
C ILE A 622 5.75 -64.98 74.23
N ALA A 623 4.82 -64.26 74.84
CA ALA A 623 3.70 -63.74 74.06
C ALA A 623 4.20 -62.75 72.99
N ASP A 624 3.76 -62.93 71.74
CA ASP A 624 4.24 -62.26 70.52
C ASP A 624 4.29 -60.72 70.65
N TYR A 625 3.45 -60.13 71.50
CA TYR A 625 3.39 -58.68 71.73
C TYR A 625 4.63 -58.08 72.39
N LEU A 626 5.62 -58.88 72.79
CA LEU A 626 6.87 -58.45 73.38
C LEU A 626 8.04 -58.33 72.37
N GLN A 627 7.85 -58.71 71.10
CA GLN A 627 8.87 -58.72 70.02
C GLN A 627 8.80 -57.47 69.09
N LYS A 628 9.82 -57.20 68.25
CA LYS A 628 9.96 -55.98 67.39
C LYS A 628 9.64 -56.21 65.91
N GLY A 629 9.30 -55.16 65.17
CA GLY A 629 8.99 -55.18 63.74
C GLY A 629 9.65 -54.09 62.91
N VAL A 630 9.71 -54.31 61.60
CA VAL A 630 10.20 -53.36 60.60
C VAL A 630 9.03 -52.91 59.75
N THR A 631 8.84 -51.60 59.60
CA THR A 631 7.80 -51.01 58.75
C THR A 631 8.44 -50.19 57.65
N TYR A 632 7.90 -50.25 56.44
CA TYR A 632 8.32 -49.39 55.33
C TYR A 632 7.27 -48.31 55.09
N ASP A 633 7.71 -47.06 55.01
CA ASP A 633 6.87 -45.90 54.74
C ASP A 633 7.24 -45.32 53.37
N GLY A 634 6.26 -45.26 52.46
CA GLY A 634 6.46 -44.73 51.11
C GLY A 634 6.88 -43.26 51.05
N ASN A 635 6.85 -42.55 52.18
CA ASN A 635 7.30 -41.19 52.39
C ASN A 635 6.77 -40.23 51.33
N GLU A 636 5.49 -39.87 51.47
CA GLU A 636 4.74 -39.01 50.53
C GLU A 636 4.74 -39.58 49.09
N ASN A 637 4.67 -40.91 48.97
CA ASN A 637 4.43 -41.57 47.69
C ASN A 637 3.04 -41.19 47.16
N SER A 638 2.88 -41.23 45.84
CA SER A 638 1.62 -40.89 45.18
C SER A 638 0.75 -42.11 44.96
N THR A 639 1.34 -43.24 44.59
CA THR A 639 0.63 -44.51 44.42
C THR A 639 1.51 -45.70 44.80
N GLY A 640 0.96 -46.91 44.70
CA GLY A 640 1.64 -48.14 45.09
C GLY A 640 1.64 -48.40 46.59
N THR A 641 2.15 -49.57 46.97
CA THR A 641 2.17 -50.09 48.32
C THR A 641 3.60 -50.32 48.79
N ALA A 642 3.92 -49.82 49.99
CA ALA A 642 5.21 -50.09 50.60
C ALA A 642 5.38 -51.60 50.85
N PRO A 643 6.60 -52.14 50.73
CA PRO A 643 6.86 -53.55 51.00
C PRO A 643 6.57 -53.90 52.46
N THR A 644 6.11 -55.13 52.72
CA THR A 644 5.81 -55.61 54.07
C THR A 644 6.85 -56.63 54.54
N ASP A 645 7.45 -56.41 55.71
CA ASP A 645 8.25 -57.41 56.41
C ASP A 645 7.37 -58.13 57.45
N ASN A 646 7.11 -59.41 57.22
CA ASN A 646 6.24 -60.23 58.07
C ASN A 646 6.98 -60.91 59.24
N LYS A 647 8.30 -60.67 59.41
CA LYS A 647 9.09 -61.25 60.51
C LYS A 647 8.97 -60.40 61.78
N ARG A 648 9.03 -61.06 62.94
CA ARG A 648 9.23 -60.43 64.25
C ARG A 648 10.65 -60.68 64.72
N TYR A 649 11.31 -59.64 65.18
CA TYR A 649 12.71 -59.65 65.53
C TYR A 649 12.87 -59.50 67.04
N ASN A 650 13.80 -60.27 67.60
CA ASN A 650 14.27 -60.04 68.95
C ASN A 650 15.23 -58.84 68.96
N ASN A 651 15.44 -58.28 70.15
CA ASN A 651 16.35 -57.17 70.31
C ASN A 651 17.78 -57.56 69.86
N ASN A 652 18.36 -56.79 68.94
CA ASN A 652 19.67 -56.93 68.27
C ASN A 652 19.76 -57.89 67.07
N ASP A 653 18.63 -58.34 66.51
CA ASP A 653 18.67 -59.13 65.26
C ASP A 653 19.11 -58.29 64.04
N ALA A 654 19.60 -58.95 62.98
CA ALA A 654 19.91 -58.30 61.69
C ALA A 654 18.72 -58.39 60.72
N VAL A 655 18.38 -57.26 60.09
CA VAL A 655 17.27 -57.09 59.13
C VAL A 655 17.83 -56.85 57.73
N ASN A 656 17.26 -57.51 56.71
CA ASN A 656 17.55 -57.27 55.29
C ASN A 656 16.55 -56.27 54.69
N VAL A 657 17.04 -55.22 54.04
CA VAL A 657 16.22 -54.16 53.43
C VAL A 657 15.57 -54.64 52.14
N LEU A 658 14.24 -54.45 52.04
CA LEU A 658 13.42 -54.82 50.89
C LEU A 658 13.47 -53.74 49.79
N GLY A 659 13.26 -54.14 48.52
CA GLY A 659 13.08 -53.21 47.42
C GLY A 659 11.80 -52.38 47.53
N LYS A 660 11.64 -51.36 46.68
CA LYS A 660 10.51 -50.41 46.75
C LYS A 660 9.12 -50.99 46.42
N ASN A 661 9.04 -52.26 46.00
CA ASN A 661 7.82 -52.86 45.46
C ASN A 661 7.23 -52.02 44.31
N ASP A 662 5.92 -51.76 44.30
CA ASP A 662 5.22 -50.95 43.29
C ASP A 662 5.10 -49.47 43.68
N LEU A 663 5.82 -49.00 44.71
CA LEU A 663 5.82 -47.59 45.12
C LEU A 663 6.23 -46.67 43.96
N THR A 664 5.44 -45.61 43.77
CA THR A 664 5.75 -44.49 42.87
C THR A 664 5.40 -43.17 43.54
N ARG A 665 6.13 -42.12 43.18
CA ARG A 665 5.85 -40.75 43.60
C ARG A 665 5.85 -39.87 42.36
N ASP A 666 4.81 -39.05 42.23
CA ASP A 666 4.65 -38.16 41.09
C ASP A 666 5.86 -37.21 41.00
N LYS A 667 6.42 -37.11 39.80
CA LYS A 667 7.60 -36.28 39.49
C LYS A 667 8.83 -36.54 40.36
N ALA A 668 9.03 -37.81 40.75
CA ALA A 668 10.16 -38.18 41.57
C ALA A 668 10.66 -39.61 41.31
N ALA A 669 11.98 -39.77 41.27
CA ALA A 669 12.66 -41.04 41.14
C ALA A 669 13.02 -41.61 42.53
N PHE A 670 12.85 -42.92 42.72
CA PHE A 670 13.21 -43.61 43.97
C PHE A 670 14.73 -43.74 44.07
N VAL A 671 15.30 -43.27 45.19
CA VAL A 671 16.75 -43.26 45.43
C VAL A 671 17.19 -44.38 46.38
N GLY A 672 16.36 -44.73 47.37
CA GLY A 672 16.64 -45.76 48.38
C GLY A 672 15.80 -45.58 49.65
N TRP A 673 16.20 -46.22 50.75
CA TRP A 673 15.54 -46.13 52.07
C TRP A 673 16.41 -45.40 53.09
N SER A 674 15.82 -44.71 54.06
CA SER A 674 16.54 -44.03 55.16
C SER A 674 15.82 -44.21 56.49
N PHE A 675 16.51 -44.03 57.61
CA PHE A 675 15.91 -44.19 58.94
C PHE A 675 15.10 -42.95 59.38
N GLY A 676 15.30 -41.82 58.72
CA GLY A 676 14.57 -40.59 58.98
C GLY A 676 13.94 -40.03 57.71
N LYS A 677 12.72 -39.51 57.83
CA LYS A 677 11.99 -38.88 56.72
C LYS A 677 12.84 -37.80 56.05
N LYS A 678 13.05 -37.91 54.72
CA LYS A 678 13.69 -36.88 53.89
C LYS A 678 12.64 -36.20 53.02
N SER A 679 12.79 -34.90 52.84
CA SER A 679 12.08 -34.16 51.79
C SER A 679 12.55 -34.62 50.41
N LEU A 680 11.77 -34.31 49.37
CA LEU A 680 12.17 -34.52 47.98
C LEU A 680 13.53 -33.85 47.72
N LEU A 681 14.52 -34.62 47.27
CA LEU A 681 15.86 -34.12 46.99
C LEU A 681 15.86 -33.38 45.66
N THR A 682 16.34 -32.14 45.62
CA THR A 682 16.35 -31.30 44.41
C THR A 682 17.76 -31.02 43.89
N THR A 683 18.78 -31.31 44.68
CA THR A 683 20.19 -31.07 44.32
C THR A 683 21.08 -32.28 44.63
N LYS A 684 22.22 -32.36 43.95
CA LYS A 684 23.24 -33.37 44.22
C LYS A 684 23.81 -33.29 45.64
N ALA A 685 23.93 -32.07 46.18
CA ALA A 685 24.42 -31.86 47.55
C ALA A 685 23.46 -32.42 48.61
N GLU A 686 22.14 -32.28 48.40
CA GLU A 686 21.13 -32.86 49.29
C GLU A 686 21.13 -34.39 49.22
N HIS A 687 21.30 -34.97 48.03
CA HIS A 687 21.48 -36.41 47.86
C HIS A 687 22.70 -36.89 48.64
N ASP A 688 23.86 -36.26 48.44
CA ASP A 688 25.12 -36.66 49.08
C ASP A 688 25.08 -36.47 50.62
N ALA A 689 24.19 -35.62 51.13
CA ALA A 689 23.98 -35.42 52.56
C ALA A 689 23.16 -36.55 53.24
N VAL A 690 22.49 -37.41 52.47
CA VAL A 690 21.77 -38.59 53.00
C VAL A 690 22.78 -39.71 53.28
N THR A 691 23.43 -39.63 54.45
CA THR A 691 24.50 -40.55 54.86
C THR A 691 24.01 -41.94 55.28
N ASP A 692 22.71 -42.09 55.57
CA ASP A 692 22.08 -43.32 56.05
C ASP A 692 21.28 -44.07 54.97
N LEU A 693 21.49 -43.73 53.70
CA LEU A 693 20.78 -44.34 52.58
C LEU A 693 21.09 -45.84 52.49
N LYS A 694 20.04 -46.66 52.50
CA LYS A 694 20.06 -48.12 52.35
C LYS A 694 19.41 -48.53 51.05
N LYS A 695 20.16 -49.22 50.21
CA LYS A 695 19.63 -49.82 48.98
C LYS A 695 19.03 -51.19 49.27
N GLU A 696 18.26 -51.69 48.32
CA GLU A 696 17.72 -53.04 48.35
C GLU A 696 18.83 -54.07 48.64
N HIS A 697 18.53 -55.02 49.52
CA HIS A 697 19.43 -56.08 50.01
C HIS A 697 20.55 -55.66 50.97
N GLU A 698 20.66 -54.38 51.35
CA GLU A 698 21.53 -53.99 52.47
C GLU A 698 20.96 -54.44 53.84
N THR A 699 21.79 -54.48 54.89
CA THR A 699 21.38 -54.96 56.23
C THR A 699 21.55 -53.92 57.34
N PHE A 700 20.71 -53.95 58.38
CA PHE A 700 20.89 -53.16 59.63
C PHE A 700 20.48 -53.95 60.89
N THR A 701 20.92 -53.53 62.07
CA THR A 701 20.60 -54.17 63.36
C THR A 701 19.39 -53.51 64.04
N ILE A 702 18.39 -54.29 64.46
CA ILE A 702 17.15 -53.79 65.06
C ILE A 702 17.16 -53.88 66.58
N THR A 703 16.96 -52.75 67.27
CA THR A 703 16.84 -52.68 68.74
C THR A 703 15.48 -52.18 69.22
N THR A 704 14.72 -51.59 68.32
CA THR A 704 13.36 -51.05 68.53
C THR A 704 12.56 -51.28 67.25
N ASP A 705 11.23 -51.12 67.32
CA ASP A 705 10.44 -51.05 66.10
C ASP A 705 11.01 -49.94 65.20
N THR A 706 11.32 -50.28 63.95
CA THR A 706 12.06 -49.39 63.04
C THR A 706 11.24 -49.14 61.79
N THR A 707 11.12 -47.87 61.41
CA THR A 707 10.51 -47.47 60.14
C THR A 707 11.58 -47.02 59.15
N LEU A 708 11.56 -47.58 57.96
CA LEU A 708 12.38 -47.13 56.82
C LEU A 708 11.54 -46.24 55.91
N PHE A 709 12.01 -45.04 55.64
CA PHE A 709 11.35 -44.04 54.79
C PHE A 709 11.96 -44.01 53.40
N ALA A 710 11.12 -44.08 52.36
CA ALA A 710 11.59 -43.95 50.98
C ALA A 710 12.22 -42.57 50.75
N VAL A 711 13.36 -42.53 50.06
CA VAL A 711 14.04 -41.31 49.66
C VAL A 711 13.79 -41.09 48.18
N TRP A 712 13.31 -39.89 47.85
CA TRP A 712 12.89 -39.52 46.50
C TRP A 712 13.74 -38.36 45.99
N GLY A 713 14.22 -38.44 44.75
CA GLY A 713 14.86 -37.34 44.05
C GLY A 713 13.89 -36.75 43.03
N LYS A 714 13.85 -35.42 42.93
CA LYS A 714 13.04 -34.69 41.95
C LYS A 714 13.41 -35.16 40.55
N ASP A 715 12.41 -35.55 39.79
CA ASP A 715 12.50 -36.04 38.43
C ASP A 715 11.27 -35.53 37.67
N GLU A 716 11.37 -34.33 37.12
CA GLU A 716 10.30 -33.70 36.34
C GLU A 716 10.53 -33.86 34.83
N THR A 717 11.79 -33.97 34.41
CA THR A 717 12.19 -33.81 33.02
C THR A 717 13.39 -34.70 32.68
N GLY A 718 13.27 -35.52 31.65
CA GLY A 718 14.38 -36.27 31.05
C GLY A 718 14.59 -35.89 29.57
N PRO A 719 15.31 -36.72 28.78
CA PRO A 719 15.68 -36.41 27.39
C PRO A 719 14.48 -36.18 26.46
N ALA A 720 13.31 -36.72 26.79
CA ALA A 720 12.05 -36.56 26.05
C ALA A 720 11.16 -35.42 26.58
N GLY A 721 11.66 -34.61 27.53
CA GLY A 721 10.87 -33.56 28.20
C GLY A 721 9.86 -34.11 29.23
N GLN A 722 10.02 -35.38 29.64
CA GLN A 722 9.22 -36.09 30.63
C GLN A 722 10.15 -36.89 31.56
N SER A 723 9.73 -37.12 32.80
CA SER A 723 10.44 -37.93 33.79
C SER A 723 10.86 -39.30 33.25
N ASP A 724 12.08 -39.72 33.58
CA ASP A 724 12.71 -40.96 33.10
C ASP A 724 13.22 -41.88 34.21
N ASN A 725 12.82 -41.63 35.46
CA ASN A 725 13.27 -42.29 36.69
C ASN A 725 14.75 -42.01 37.04
N VAL A 726 15.35 -40.96 36.49
CA VAL A 726 16.64 -40.44 36.93
C VAL A 726 16.43 -39.06 37.54
N PRO A 727 16.87 -38.81 38.79
CA PRO A 727 16.73 -37.48 39.37
C PRO A 727 17.37 -36.38 38.49
N ASP A 728 16.65 -35.29 38.23
CA ASP A 728 17.03 -34.21 37.31
C ASP A 728 18.44 -33.66 37.62
N TYR A 729 18.83 -33.60 38.90
CA TYR A 729 20.14 -33.07 39.33
C TYR A 729 21.33 -33.98 39.00
N LEU A 730 21.10 -35.16 38.43
CA LEU A 730 22.14 -36.07 37.92
C LEU A 730 22.30 -35.98 36.39
N GLN A 731 21.47 -35.18 35.72
CA GLN A 731 21.43 -35.01 34.27
C GLN A 731 22.02 -33.68 33.82
N MET A 732 22.33 -33.53 32.53
CA MET A 732 22.99 -32.37 31.93
C MET A 732 21.99 -31.44 31.24
N GLY A 733 22.31 -30.15 31.17
CA GLY A 733 21.54 -29.13 30.46
C GLY A 733 22.26 -28.56 29.24
N VAL A 734 21.48 -27.96 28.35
CA VAL A 734 21.99 -27.23 27.18
C VAL A 734 21.57 -25.77 27.31
N THR A 735 22.55 -24.87 27.29
CA THR A 735 22.32 -23.43 27.32
C THR A 735 22.68 -22.82 25.98
N TYR A 736 21.84 -21.93 25.46
CA TYR A 736 22.12 -21.19 24.23
C TYR A 736 22.52 -19.75 24.57
N ASN A 737 23.67 -19.33 24.06
CA ASN A 737 24.21 -17.98 24.23
C ASN A 737 24.14 -17.22 22.90
N GLY A 738 23.45 -16.08 22.89
CA GLY A 738 23.29 -15.26 21.69
C GLY A 738 24.58 -14.66 21.13
N ASN A 739 25.71 -14.75 21.85
CA ASN A 739 27.05 -14.34 21.44
C ASN A 739 27.08 -12.91 20.85
N GLY A 740 26.46 -11.95 21.55
CA GLY A 740 26.31 -10.55 21.11
C GLY A 740 25.09 -10.26 20.23
N GLY A 741 24.23 -11.24 19.97
CA GLY A 741 22.88 -11.02 19.47
C GLY A 741 21.94 -10.43 20.54
N THR A 742 20.90 -9.73 20.09
CA THR A 742 19.81 -9.15 20.89
C THR A 742 18.55 -10.02 20.80
N GLY A 743 17.72 -10.00 21.84
CA GLY A 743 16.54 -10.86 21.97
C GLY A 743 16.78 -12.08 22.85
N ALA A 744 15.72 -12.84 23.12
CA ALA A 744 15.83 -14.05 23.93
C ALA A 744 16.45 -15.19 23.10
N ALA A 745 17.51 -15.79 23.64
CA ALA A 745 18.05 -17.04 23.12
C ALA A 745 17.05 -18.19 23.35
N PRO A 746 17.03 -19.22 22.47
CA PRO A 746 16.21 -20.40 22.69
C PRO A 746 16.53 -21.05 24.03
N THR A 747 15.51 -21.51 24.75
CA THR A 747 15.68 -22.24 26.00
C THR A 747 15.50 -23.73 25.76
N ASP A 748 16.45 -24.56 26.19
CA ASP A 748 16.25 -26.00 26.31
C ASP A 748 15.78 -26.35 27.72
N ALA A 749 14.54 -26.79 27.84
CA ALA A 749 13.97 -27.22 29.11
C ALA A 749 14.26 -28.70 29.40
N ASN A 750 14.80 -29.45 28.43
CA ASN A 750 15.09 -30.86 28.59
C ASN A 750 16.38 -31.06 29.39
N ARG A 751 16.44 -32.19 30.10
CA ARG A 751 17.64 -32.67 30.77
C ARG A 751 18.10 -33.97 30.12
N TYR A 752 19.40 -34.17 30.06
CA TYR A 752 19.99 -35.21 29.24
C TYR A 752 20.87 -36.12 30.07
N ASP A 753 20.65 -37.42 29.95
CA ASP A 753 21.59 -38.42 30.47
C ASP A 753 22.94 -38.33 29.77
N ASN A 754 23.98 -38.83 30.44
CA ASN A 754 25.31 -38.91 29.85
C ASN A 754 25.29 -39.74 28.55
N ASN A 755 25.85 -39.17 27.47
CA ASN A 755 25.82 -39.65 26.08
C ASN A 755 24.45 -39.61 25.38
N ALA A 756 23.43 -38.97 25.95
CA ALA A 756 22.17 -38.75 25.24
C ALA A 756 22.37 -37.83 24.02
N THR A 757 21.56 -38.02 22.98
CA THR A 757 21.62 -37.20 21.76
C THR A 757 20.78 -35.94 21.94
N VAL A 758 21.42 -34.78 21.79
CA VAL A 758 20.79 -33.46 21.78
C VAL A 758 20.56 -33.02 20.34
N THR A 759 19.38 -32.50 20.04
CA THR A 759 19.06 -31.84 18.76
C THR A 759 19.15 -30.32 18.92
N VAL A 760 19.95 -29.67 18.09
CA VAL A 760 20.24 -28.24 18.14
C VAL A 760 19.02 -27.43 17.69
N LYS A 761 18.61 -26.44 18.49
CA LYS A 761 17.45 -25.57 18.20
C LYS A 761 17.77 -24.48 17.18
N GLY A 762 16.73 -23.89 16.60
CA GLY A 762 16.84 -22.66 15.80
C GLY A 762 17.19 -21.44 16.66
N LYS A 763 17.45 -20.30 16.01
CA LYS A 763 17.84 -19.05 16.71
C LYS A 763 16.71 -18.36 17.49
N GLU A 764 15.47 -18.78 17.32
CA GLU A 764 14.27 -18.14 17.88
C GLU A 764 14.25 -16.61 17.67
N GLN A 765 14.18 -15.83 18.75
CA GLN A 765 14.06 -14.37 18.74
C GLN A 765 15.41 -13.65 18.59
N LEU A 766 16.52 -14.40 18.49
CA LEU A 766 17.83 -13.78 18.34
C LEU A 766 17.93 -13.07 16.99
N THR A 767 18.30 -11.81 17.08
CA THR A 767 18.69 -10.95 15.97
C THR A 767 20.05 -10.33 16.27
N ARG A 768 20.76 -9.91 15.24
CA ARG A 768 21.98 -9.12 15.40
C ARG A 768 22.00 -8.10 14.29
N ASN A 769 22.27 -6.85 14.63
CA ASN A 769 22.29 -5.78 13.64
C ASN A 769 23.35 -6.06 12.55
N GLN A 770 22.96 -5.92 11.28
CA GLN A 770 23.80 -6.15 10.11
C GLN A 770 24.53 -7.51 10.09
N ALA A 771 23.84 -8.55 10.58
CA ALA A 771 24.39 -9.89 10.63
C ALA A 771 23.29 -10.96 10.55
N VAL A 772 23.63 -12.07 9.89
CA VAL A 772 22.77 -13.24 9.77
C VAL A 772 23.29 -14.38 10.64
N PHE A 773 22.37 -15.10 11.26
CA PHE A 773 22.68 -16.30 12.04
C PHE A 773 23.00 -17.47 11.10
N ILE A 774 24.18 -18.08 11.25
CA ILE A 774 24.65 -19.18 10.39
C ILE A 774 24.81 -20.52 11.11
N GLY A 775 24.49 -20.59 12.41
CA GLY A 775 24.50 -21.82 13.20
C GLY A 775 24.98 -21.62 14.63
N TRP A 776 25.20 -22.74 15.32
CA TRP A 776 25.70 -22.81 16.69
C TRP A 776 27.08 -23.45 16.73
N SER A 777 27.89 -23.10 17.74
CA SER A 777 29.22 -23.69 17.98
C SER A 777 29.43 -23.90 19.47
N PHE A 778 30.37 -24.76 19.86
CA PHE A 778 30.72 -24.99 21.26
C PHE A 778 31.65 -23.88 21.80
N GLY A 779 32.33 -23.14 20.90
CA GLY A 779 33.18 -22.00 21.24
C GLY A 779 32.59 -20.64 20.84
N VAL A 780 33.13 -19.55 21.41
CA VAL A 780 32.78 -18.20 20.97
C VAL A 780 33.54 -17.87 19.69
N HIS A 781 32.82 -17.48 18.63
CA HIS A 781 33.42 -16.98 17.38
C HIS A 781 33.10 -15.50 17.13
N PRO A 782 34.04 -14.74 16.54
CA PRO A 782 33.77 -13.38 16.09
C PRO A 782 32.78 -13.36 14.92
N LEU A 783 32.32 -12.17 14.54
CA LEU A 783 31.47 -11.97 13.36
C LEU A 783 32.21 -12.45 12.10
N VAL A 784 31.60 -13.37 11.35
CA VAL A 784 32.19 -14.00 10.18
C VAL A 784 32.05 -13.09 8.97
N GLU A 785 33.17 -12.60 8.45
CA GLU A 785 33.17 -11.66 7.31
C GLU A 785 33.56 -12.32 5.97
N THR A 786 34.05 -13.57 5.99
CA THR A 786 34.52 -14.27 4.78
C THR A 786 34.15 -15.75 4.77
N SER A 787 34.03 -16.33 3.56
CA SER A 787 33.79 -17.77 3.36
C SER A 787 34.91 -18.65 3.96
N ALA A 788 36.16 -18.16 3.93
CA ALA A 788 37.29 -18.83 4.57
C ALA A 788 37.15 -18.85 6.10
N ALA A 789 36.69 -17.75 6.72
CA ALA A 789 36.44 -17.68 8.15
C ALA A 789 35.28 -18.59 8.59
N GLN A 790 34.21 -18.70 7.79
CA GLN A 790 33.15 -19.68 8.05
C GLN A 790 33.70 -21.10 8.03
N SER A 791 34.50 -21.44 7.02
CA SER A 791 35.07 -22.78 6.83
C SER A 791 36.05 -23.18 7.93
N ALA A 792 36.63 -22.22 8.65
CA ALA A 792 37.50 -22.47 9.79
C ALA A 792 36.74 -22.90 11.07
N ILE A 793 35.41 -22.72 11.12
CA ILE A 793 34.57 -23.12 12.26
C ILE A 793 34.19 -24.59 12.09
N THR A 794 35.05 -25.48 12.60
CA THR A 794 34.91 -26.94 12.40
C THR A 794 33.74 -27.57 13.13
N ASP A 795 33.22 -26.91 14.15
CA ASP A 795 32.15 -27.39 15.02
C ASP A 795 30.80 -26.71 14.77
N LEU A 796 30.66 -25.98 13.66
CA LEU A 796 29.42 -25.30 13.30
C LEU A 796 28.26 -26.30 13.10
N LYS A 797 27.28 -26.25 14.00
CA LYS A 797 26.04 -27.05 13.97
C LYS A 797 24.88 -26.22 13.46
N GLN A 798 24.23 -26.71 12.41
CA GLN A 798 22.99 -26.13 11.90
C GLN A 798 21.81 -26.50 12.82
N PRO A 799 20.73 -25.69 12.88
CA PRO A 799 19.48 -26.09 13.50
C PRO A 799 19.02 -27.46 12.97
N GLY A 800 18.62 -28.35 13.88
CA GLY A 800 18.29 -29.75 13.59
C GLY A 800 19.49 -30.71 13.56
N GLY A 801 20.73 -30.21 13.60
CA GLY A 801 21.91 -31.04 13.81
C GLY A 801 21.94 -31.65 15.21
N THR A 802 22.75 -32.70 15.41
CA THR A 802 22.81 -33.42 16.70
C THR A 802 24.23 -33.53 17.26
N PHE A 803 24.33 -33.70 18.59
CA PHE A 803 25.56 -34.05 19.29
C PHE A 803 25.26 -34.92 20.53
N ALA A 804 26.24 -35.69 21.00
CA ALA A 804 26.15 -36.45 22.25
C ALA A 804 26.64 -35.59 23.42
N ILE A 805 25.82 -35.43 24.45
CA ILE A 805 26.16 -34.59 25.61
C ILE A 805 26.86 -35.40 26.70
N THR A 806 27.97 -34.86 27.22
CA THR A 806 28.81 -35.49 28.26
C THR A 806 29.14 -34.55 29.43
N ALA A 807 28.68 -33.29 29.35
CA ALA A 807 28.66 -32.30 30.43
C ALA A 807 27.62 -31.21 30.08
N ASP A 808 27.26 -30.36 31.05
CA ASP A 808 26.49 -29.15 30.77
C ASP A 808 27.16 -28.35 29.63
N THR A 809 26.41 -28.11 28.56
CA THR A 809 26.97 -27.59 27.31
C THR A 809 26.36 -26.22 26.98
N THR A 810 27.22 -25.25 26.68
CA THR A 810 26.77 -23.96 26.12
C THR A 810 27.04 -23.93 24.63
N LEU A 811 26.01 -23.62 23.84
CA LEU A 811 26.09 -23.37 22.40
C LEU A 811 26.07 -21.87 22.14
N TYR A 812 27.08 -21.37 21.43
CA TYR A 812 27.22 -19.96 21.06
C TYR A 812 26.75 -19.72 19.63
N ALA A 813 25.90 -18.71 19.45
CA ALA A 813 25.42 -18.32 18.13
C ALA A 813 26.60 -17.82 17.27
N VAL A 814 26.68 -18.31 16.04
CA VAL A 814 27.64 -17.85 15.04
C VAL A 814 26.92 -16.92 14.07
N TRP A 815 27.46 -15.72 13.92
CA TRP A 815 26.91 -14.67 13.09
C TRP A 815 27.84 -14.39 11.91
N ALA A 816 27.28 -14.20 10.74
CA ALA A 816 27.98 -13.72 9.55
C ALA A 816 27.53 -12.30 9.19
N VAL A 817 28.42 -11.51 8.59
CA VAL A 817 28.10 -10.16 8.11
C VAL A 817 26.99 -10.23 7.05
N ASP A 818 25.96 -9.43 7.23
CA ASP A 818 24.84 -9.23 6.29
C ASP A 818 24.47 -7.75 6.38
N LYS A 819 25.19 -6.90 5.64
CA LYS A 819 25.02 -5.44 5.67
C LYS A 819 24.17 -4.96 4.49
N THR A 820 24.27 -5.65 3.36
CA THR A 820 23.81 -5.14 2.06
C THR A 820 23.34 -6.28 1.19
N GLY A 821 22.04 -6.34 0.92
CA GLY A 821 21.44 -7.21 -0.09
C GLY A 821 20.90 -6.42 -1.30
N PRO A 822 19.95 -6.98 -2.07
CA PRO A 822 19.50 -6.43 -3.36
C PRO A 822 18.91 -5.02 -3.32
N ASN A 823 18.42 -4.60 -2.15
CA ASN A 823 17.80 -3.28 -1.92
C ASN A 823 18.70 -2.32 -1.12
N GLY A 824 19.98 -2.66 -0.93
CA GLY A 824 20.92 -1.87 -0.12
C GLY A 824 20.74 -2.04 1.40
N THR A 825 19.96 -3.03 1.81
CA THR A 825 19.69 -3.42 3.20
C THR A 825 19.90 -4.91 3.41
N PRO A 826 20.17 -5.39 4.64
CA PRO A 826 20.37 -6.82 4.92
C PRO A 826 19.23 -7.71 4.39
N ASP A 827 19.55 -8.87 3.82
CA ASP A 827 18.58 -9.79 3.18
C ASP A 827 18.49 -11.18 3.83
N GLY A 828 19.20 -11.37 4.94
CA GLY A 828 19.23 -12.65 5.66
C GLY A 828 20.18 -13.66 5.04
N LYS A 829 21.14 -13.24 4.21
CA LYS A 829 22.22 -14.09 3.68
C LYS A 829 23.58 -13.40 3.88
N PRO A 830 24.67 -14.18 4.05
CA PRO A 830 25.98 -13.57 4.28
C PRO A 830 26.47 -12.80 3.04
N ASP A 831 26.95 -11.57 3.24
CA ASP A 831 27.47 -10.71 2.15
C ASP A 831 28.56 -11.42 1.33
N TYR A 832 29.46 -12.18 1.97
CA TYR A 832 30.55 -12.92 1.29
C TYR A 832 30.08 -14.08 0.41
N SER A 833 28.79 -14.41 0.45
CA SER A 833 28.17 -15.45 -0.39
C SER A 833 27.42 -14.85 -1.59
N GLN A 834 27.49 -13.54 -1.76
CA GLN A 834 26.77 -12.76 -2.76
C GLN A 834 27.75 -12.00 -3.65
N ASP A 835 27.28 -11.64 -4.85
CA ASP A 835 28.07 -10.94 -5.85
C ASP A 835 27.36 -9.66 -6.30
N GLY A 836 28.13 -8.65 -6.70
CA GLY A 836 27.61 -7.39 -7.24
C GLY A 836 27.43 -7.39 -8.75
N VAL A 837 26.93 -6.26 -9.28
CA VAL A 837 26.92 -5.96 -10.73
C VAL A 837 27.93 -4.86 -11.00
N THR A 838 28.92 -5.15 -11.85
CA THR A 838 29.93 -4.20 -12.28
C THR A 838 29.60 -3.70 -13.69
N TYR A 839 29.51 -2.38 -13.85
CA TYR A 839 29.31 -1.74 -15.14
C TYR A 839 30.64 -1.28 -15.73
N HIS A 840 30.84 -1.58 -17.01
CA HIS A 840 32.06 -1.29 -17.76
C HIS A 840 31.76 -0.30 -18.89
N ALA A 841 32.48 0.81 -18.92
CA ALA A 841 32.30 1.88 -19.91
C ALA A 841 32.56 1.44 -21.36
N ASN A 842 33.29 0.33 -21.56
CA ASN A 842 33.59 -0.26 -22.86
C ASN A 842 34.18 0.77 -23.86
N GLY A 843 35.22 1.49 -23.42
CA GLY A 843 35.92 2.50 -24.22
C GLY A 843 35.35 3.92 -24.15
N ALA A 844 34.17 4.12 -23.54
CA ALA A 844 33.60 5.44 -23.28
C ALA A 844 34.34 6.20 -22.16
N SER A 845 34.30 7.52 -22.22
CA SER A 845 34.74 8.42 -21.14
C SER A 845 33.61 8.72 -20.16
N GLY A 846 33.95 9.02 -18.90
CA GLY A 846 32.98 9.27 -17.82
C GLY A 846 33.13 8.26 -16.68
N THR A 847 32.18 8.26 -15.75
CA THR A 847 32.14 7.34 -14.61
C THR A 847 31.06 6.29 -14.84
N ALA A 848 31.45 5.03 -15.01
CA ALA A 848 30.47 3.96 -15.12
C ALA A 848 29.59 3.91 -13.85
N PRO A 849 28.27 3.66 -13.99
CA PRO A 849 27.38 3.60 -12.84
C PRO A 849 27.83 2.49 -11.88
N GLN A 850 27.83 2.80 -10.58
CA GLN A 850 28.20 1.82 -9.56
C GLN A 850 26.95 1.21 -8.95
N ASP A 851 26.93 -0.12 -8.83
CA ASP A 851 25.95 -0.83 -8.01
C ASP A 851 26.61 -1.29 -6.71
N ALA A 852 26.17 -0.71 -5.60
CA ALA A 852 26.68 -1.05 -4.28
C ALA A 852 25.90 -2.23 -3.64
N ASN A 853 24.85 -2.71 -4.30
CA ASN A 853 24.05 -3.81 -3.81
C ASN A 853 24.70 -5.15 -4.14
N LEU A 854 24.46 -6.14 -3.29
CA LEU A 854 24.84 -7.52 -3.51
C LEU A 854 23.60 -8.34 -3.86
N TYR A 855 23.79 -9.34 -4.72
CA TYR A 855 22.72 -10.13 -5.30
C TYR A 855 23.00 -11.62 -5.17
N ASN A 856 21.93 -12.38 -4.93
CA ASN A 856 21.90 -13.82 -5.05
C ASN A 856 21.39 -14.21 -6.44
N ASN A 857 21.72 -15.42 -6.88
CA ASN A 857 21.19 -15.97 -8.11
C ASN A 857 19.65 -16.01 -8.09
N GLY A 858 19.01 -15.33 -9.05
CA GLY A 858 17.54 -15.19 -9.16
C GLY A 858 16.96 -13.87 -8.64
N ASP A 859 17.71 -13.08 -7.87
CA ASP A 859 17.22 -11.79 -7.33
C ASP A 859 16.93 -10.79 -8.45
N GLN A 860 15.95 -9.89 -8.29
CA GLN A 860 15.70 -8.87 -9.30
C GLN A 860 16.71 -7.72 -9.20
N VAL A 861 17.38 -7.43 -10.31
CA VAL A 861 18.31 -6.32 -10.50
C VAL A 861 17.65 -5.31 -11.44
N THR A 862 17.61 -4.05 -11.04
CA THR A 862 17.24 -2.95 -11.93
C THR A 862 18.49 -2.45 -12.64
N ILE A 863 18.53 -2.61 -13.96
CA ILE A 863 19.66 -2.20 -14.78
C ILE A 863 19.79 -0.67 -14.77
N LYS A 864 20.98 -0.17 -14.41
CA LYS A 864 21.24 1.27 -14.30
C LYS A 864 21.34 1.91 -15.67
N ASP A 865 20.98 3.18 -15.74
CA ASP A 865 21.25 4.00 -16.93
C ASP A 865 22.76 4.26 -17.08
N LYS A 866 23.18 4.63 -18.29
CA LYS A 866 24.59 4.89 -18.63
C LYS A 866 25.24 6.01 -17.81
N GLY A 867 24.45 6.87 -17.16
CA GLY A 867 24.94 8.03 -16.43
C GLY A 867 25.64 9.03 -17.37
N ASP A 868 26.82 9.50 -16.95
CA ASP A 868 27.65 10.47 -17.68
C ASP A 868 28.54 9.83 -18.76
N LEU A 869 28.45 8.50 -18.96
CA LEU A 869 29.20 7.82 -20.00
C LEU A 869 28.90 8.42 -21.38
N THR A 870 29.96 8.75 -22.11
CA THR A 870 29.92 9.32 -23.46
C THR A 870 31.01 8.71 -24.33
N LEU A 871 30.65 8.40 -25.58
CA LEU A 871 31.57 7.94 -26.60
C LEU A 871 31.28 8.72 -27.89
N ASN A 872 32.32 9.30 -28.48
CA ASN A 872 32.22 10.24 -29.61
C ASN A 872 31.54 9.58 -30.83
N GLN A 873 30.61 10.29 -31.49
CA GLN A 873 29.89 9.83 -32.70
C GLN A 873 29.17 8.49 -32.51
N THR A 874 28.66 8.27 -31.29
CA THR A 874 27.89 7.09 -30.96
C THR A 874 26.77 7.43 -30.00
N VAL A 875 25.73 6.61 -30.02
CA VAL A 875 24.64 6.65 -29.07
C VAL A 875 24.62 5.36 -28.26
N PHE A 876 24.35 5.47 -26.96
CA PHE A 876 24.21 4.31 -26.09
C PHE A 876 22.92 3.56 -26.41
N ILE A 877 23.02 2.24 -26.66
CA ILE A 877 21.88 1.41 -27.08
C ILE A 877 21.53 0.30 -26.07
N GLY A 878 22.27 0.19 -24.97
CA GLY A 878 22.01 -0.73 -23.86
C GLY A 878 23.27 -1.33 -23.26
N TRP A 879 23.08 -2.31 -22.39
CA TRP A 879 24.16 -3.08 -21.76
C TRP A 879 24.18 -4.53 -22.26
N HIS A 880 25.35 -5.16 -22.24
CA HIS A 880 25.51 -6.56 -22.59
C HIS A 880 26.49 -7.27 -21.65
N THR A 881 26.32 -8.56 -21.42
CA THR A 881 27.15 -9.36 -20.48
C THR A 881 28.58 -9.63 -21.00
N SER A 882 28.89 -9.14 -22.20
CA SER A 882 30.21 -9.24 -22.84
C SER A 882 30.48 -7.97 -23.62
N SER A 883 31.75 -7.58 -23.74
CA SER A 883 32.16 -6.41 -24.52
C SER A 883 31.75 -6.54 -25.99
N VAL A 884 31.10 -5.51 -26.53
CA VAL A 884 30.67 -5.44 -27.93
C VAL A 884 31.35 -4.22 -28.56
N SER A 885 31.84 -4.36 -29.80
CA SER A 885 32.36 -3.20 -30.56
C SER A 885 31.22 -2.23 -30.92
N VAL A 886 31.56 -1.00 -31.32
CA VAL A 886 30.55 -0.04 -31.81
C VAL A 886 29.73 -0.69 -32.95
N VAL A 887 28.41 -0.66 -32.79
CA VAL A 887 27.45 -1.30 -33.69
C VAL A 887 27.15 -0.34 -34.85
N THR A 888 27.57 -0.73 -36.06
CA THR A 888 27.37 0.05 -37.29
C THR A 888 26.24 -0.49 -38.17
N THR A 889 25.69 -1.67 -37.86
CA THR A 889 24.61 -2.30 -38.63
C THR A 889 23.60 -2.98 -37.71
N ALA A 890 22.33 -3.08 -38.14
CA ALA A 890 21.28 -3.71 -37.36
C ALA A 890 21.56 -5.20 -37.05
N ALA A 891 22.27 -5.91 -37.92
CA ALA A 891 22.63 -7.32 -37.72
C ALA A 891 23.66 -7.54 -36.60
N ASN A 892 24.41 -6.50 -36.23
CA ASN A 892 25.44 -6.57 -35.20
C ASN A 892 24.92 -6.16 -33.81
N VAL A 893 23.63 -5.81 -33.69
CA VAL A 893 22.99 -5.53 -32.40
C VAL A 893 22.84 -6.84 -31.63
N PRO A 894 23.40 -6.98 -30.41
CA PRO A 894 23.23 -8.18 -29.60
C PRO A 894 21.74 -8.45 -29.30
N ALA A 895 21.30 -9.70 -29.45
CA ALA A 895 19.89 -10.06 -29.26
C ALA A 895 19.43 -9.92 -27.79
N ASP A 896 20.33 -10.12 -26.83
CA ASP A 896 20.02 -10.16 -25.39
C ASP A 896 20.55 -8.91 -24.65
N MET A 897 20.37 -7.73 -25.24
CA MET A 897 20.71 -6.46 -24.59
C MET A 897 19.81 -6.17 -23.39
N LYS A 898 20.41 -5.56 -22.38
CA LYS A 898 19.76 -5.12 -21.15
C LYS A 898 19.55 -3.62 -21.19
N GLN A 899 18.30 -3.19 -21.08
CA GLN A 899 17.93 -1.79 -21.21
C GLN A 899 17.94 -1.07 -19.85
N PRO A 900 18.24 0.23 -19.80
CA PRO A 900 18.07 1.03 -18.58
C PRO A 900 16.68 0.87 -17.97
N ASN A 901 16.62 0.77 -16.65
CA ASN A 901 15.40 0.54 -15.85
C ASN A 901 14.69 -0.81 -16.10
N GLN A 902 15.28 -1.71 -16.89
CA GLN A 902 14.80 -3.09 -17.00
C GLN A 902 15.07 -3.84 -15.70
N GLN A 903 14.07 -4.56 -15.18
CA GLN A 903 14.28 -5.57 -14.14
C GLN A 903 14.69 -6.90 -14.78
N VAL A 904 15.78 -7.49 -14.29
CA VAL A 904 16.24 -8.81 -14.70
C VAL A 904 16.64 -9.65 -13.50
N SER A 905 16.43 -10.97 -13.61
CA SER A 905 16.89 -11.92 -12.59
C SER A 905 18.40 -12.04 -12.64
N TYR A 906 19.07 -11.76 -11.52
CA TYR A 906 20.52 -11.85 -11.37
C TYR A 906 21.00 -13.26 -11.67
N SER A 907 22.13 -13.32 -12.36
CA SER A 907 22.94 -14.53 -12.51
C SER A 907 24.40 -14.13 -12.57
N SER A 908 25.30 -15.07 -12.39
CA SER A 908 26.75 -14.82 -12.49
C SER A 908 27.17 -14.22 -13.85
N ALA A 909 26.39 -14.42 -14.91
CA ALA A 909 26.61 -13.77 -16.21
C ALA A 909 26.33 -12.26 -16.19
N LEU A 910 25.46 -11.77 -15.29
CA LEU A 910 25.15 -10.35 -15.10
C LEU A 910 26.15 -9.63 -14.19
N ALA A 911 27.10 -10.34 -13.58
CA ALA A 911 28.12 -9.73 -12.73
C ALA A 911 28.93 -8.64 -13.46
N ASN A 912 29.01 -8.72 -14.79
CA ASN A 912 29.67 -7.72 -15.63
C ASN A 912 28.74 -7.28 -16.77
N LEU A 913 28.47 -5.98 -16.84
CA LEU A 913 27.69 -5.36 -17.91
C LEU A 913 28.54 -4.33 -18.65
N TYR A 914 28.68 -4.49 -19.95
CA TYR A 914 29.46 -3.64 -20.83
C TYR A 914 28.54 -2.74 -21.64
N ALA A 915 28.83 -1.45 -21.68
CA ALA A 915 28.04 -0.50 -22.47
C ALA A 915 28.13 -0.84 -23.96
N VAL A 916 26.99 -0.88 -24.64
CA VAL A 916 26.89 -1.11 -26.09
C VAL A 916 26.56 0.22 -26.76
N TRP A 917 27.32 0.55 -27.79
CA TRP A 917 27.25 1.82 -28.49
C TRP A 917 26.88 1.59 -29.95
N GLY A 918 25.87 2.28 -30.46
CA GLY A 918 25.54 2.34 -31.89
C GLY A 918 26.23 3.54 -32.53
N GLU A 919 26.74 3.39 -33.75
CA GLU A 919 27.30 4.51 -34.52
C GLU A 919 26.21 5.53 -34.83
N ASP A 920 26.50 6.81 -34.56
CA ASP A 920 25.63 7.96 -34.80
C ASP A 920 26.52 9.11 -35.29
N LYS A 921 26.86 9.05 -36.58
CA LYS A 921 27.65 10.07 -37.29
C LYS A 921 26.76 10.98 -38.13
N THR A 922 25.53 10.55 -38.42
CA THR A 922 24.66 11.17 -39.41
C THR A 922 23.26 11.47 -38.85
N GLY A 923 22.51 12.33 -39.53
CA GLY A 923 21.21 12.83 -39.09
C GLY A 923 20.82 14.07 -39.91
N PRO A 924 19.76 14.82 -39.54
CA PRO A 924 19.36 16.03 -40.26
C PRO A 924 20.53 17.04 -40.33
N ASN A 925 20.95 17.41 -41.54
CA ASN A 925 22.11 18.28 -41.83
C ASN A 925 23.50 17.64 -41.62
N GLY A 926 23.60 16.31 -41.51
CA GLY A 926 24.88 15.61 -41.37
C GLY A 926 25.50 15.72 -39.98
N GLN A 927 24.67 15.90 -38.95
CA GLN A 927 25.06 15.87 -37.54
C GLN A 927 24.33 14.75 -36.81
N SER A 928 24.95 14.23 -35.74
CA SER A 928 24.36 13.23 -34.84
C SER A 928 23.04 13.71 -34.26
N ASP A 929 22.04 12.83 -34.25
CA ASP A 929 20.69 13.13 -33.77
C ASP A 929 20.21 12.18 -32.66
N ASN A 930 21.13 11.45 -32.03
CA ASN A 930 20.91 10.41 -31.04
C ASN A 930 20.09 9.21 -31.57
N VAL A 931 20.08 8.98 -32.88
CA VAL A 931 19.53 7.77 -33.49
C VAL A 931 20.66 7.03 -34.20
N PRO A 932 20.85 5.71 -33.96
CA PRO A 932 21.88 4.98 -34.67
C PRO A 932 21.71 5.06 -36.19
N ASP A 933 22.81 5.32 -36.91
CA ASP A 933 22.84 5.55 -38.36
C ASP A 933 22.22 4.40 -39.18
N TYR A 934 22.28 3.17 -38.66
CA TYR A 934 21.71 1.99 -39.31
C TYR A 934 20.18 1.95 -39.30
N LEU A 935 19.52 2.80 -38.51
CA LEU A 935 18.06 2.94 -38.49
C LEU A 935 17.56 4.04 -39.45
N GLN A 936 18.43 4.96 -39.84
CA GLN A 936 18.10 6.11 -40.68
C GLN A 936 18.03 5.72 -42.18
N LYS A 937 17.26 6.48 -42.97
CA LYS A 937 16.98 6.27 -44.40
C LYS A 937 17.65 7.33 -45.28
N GLY A 938 17.93 7.00 -46.54
CA GLY A 938 18.54 7.88 -47.53
C GLY A 938 17.64 8.19 -48.73
N VAL A 939 17.96 9.26 -49.46
CA VAL A 939 17.31 9.64 -50.72
C VAL A 939 18.35 9.74 -51.83
N THR A 940 18.11 9.04 -52.94
CA THR A 940 18.98 9.01 -54.11
C THR A 940 18.26 9.53 -55.35
N TYR A 941 18.94 10.34 -56.17
CA TYR A 941 18.40 10.84 -57.45
C TYR A 941 19.21 10.31 -58.64
N VAL A 942 18.51 9.90 -59.69
CA VAL A 942 19.07 9.27 -60.88
C VAL A 942 18.57 9.98 -62.14
N GLY A 943 19.46 10.46 -63.00
CA GLY A 943 19.12 11.31 -64.15
C GLY A 943 18.35 10.64 -65.30
N ASN A 944 18.23 9.30 -65.29
CA ASN A 944 17.38 8.48 -66.18
C ASN A 944 17.36 8.91 -67.66
N GLY A 945 18.39 8.54 -68.42
CA GLY A 945 18.50 8.81 -69.86
C GLY A 945 18.90 10.25 -70.20
N ASN A 946 19.44 11.00 -69.23
CA ASN A 946 20.08 12.30 -69.46
C ASN A 946 21.37 12.15 -70.29
N ASP A 947 21.71 13.17 -71.07
CA ASP A 947 22.93 13.23 -71.89
C ASP A 947 23.90 14.34 -71.45
N GLY A 948 23.56 15.07 -70.38
CA GLY A 948 24.44 16.02 -69.71
C GLY A 948 24.05 16.30 -68.25
N GLY A 949 24.96 16.96 -67.52
CA GLY A 949 24.78 17.36 -66.12
C GLY A 949 24.92 16.21 -65.11
N THR A 950 24.73 16.55 -63.82
CA THR A 950 24.71 15.60 -62.69
C THR A 950 23.40 15.68 -61.92
N ALA A 951 22.92 14.51 -61.46
CA ALA A 951 21.74 14.45 -60.60
C ALA A 951 22.01 15.16 -59.26
N PRO A 952 21.00 15.78 -58.64
CA PRO A 952 21.14 16.40 -57.33
C PRO A 952 21.51 15.35 -56.28
N VAL A 953 22.40 15.69 -55.35
CA VAL A 953 22.79 14.79 -54.26
C VAL A 953 22.05 15.20 -52.99
N ASP A 954 21.52 14.24 -52.25
CA ASP A 954 21.04 14.43 -50.89
C ASP A 954 21.97 13.72 -49.90
N ASN A 955 22.75 14.51 -49.15
CA ASN A 955 23.72 14.00 -48.18
C ASN A 955 23.09 13.75 -46.80
N ASN A 956 21.82 14.11 -46.61
CA ASN A 956 21.13 13.91 -45.34
C ASN A 956 20.69 12.46 -45.19
N ARG A 957 20.68 12.00 -43.93
CA ARG A 957 20.00 10.78 -43.51
C ARG A 957 18.79 11.19 -42.67
N TYR A 958 17.70 10.46 -42.84
CA TYR A 958 16.40 10.81 -42.29
C TYR A 958 15.88 9.72 -41.38
N ASN A 959 15.37 10.09 -40.22
CA ASN A 959 14.65 9.16 -39.36
C ASN A 959 13.39 8.65 -40.06
N ASP A 960 12.95 7.46 -39.68
CA ASP A 960 11.70 6.90 -40.19
C ASP A 960 10.55 7.91 -40.00
N SER A 961 9.67 7.96 -41.00
CA SER A 961 8.48 8.79 -40.99
C SER A 961 8.73 10.31 -41.02
N THR A 962 9.95 10.76 -41.31
CA THR A 962 10.30 12.17 -41.52
C THR A 962 9.79 12.68 -42.88
N MET A 963 9.44 13.96 -42.98
CA MET A 963 9.10 14.58 -44.25
C MET A 963 10.37 14.99 -45.02
N VAL A 964 10.50 14.55 -46.26
CA VAL A 964 11.58 14.92 -47.19
C VAL A 964 11.00 15.69 -48.37
N THR A 965 11.64 16.78 -48.75
CA THR A 965 11.24 17.60 -49.89
C THR A 965 12.00 17.16 -51.14
N VAL A 966 11.27 16.83 -52.21
CA VAL A 966 11.83 16.38 -53.48
C VAL A 966 12.60 17.52 -54.16
N LYS A 967 13.90 17.32 -54.42
CA LYS A 967 14.76 18.32 -55.07
C LYS A 967 14.39 18.55 -56.54
N GLY A 968 14.70 19.74 -57.07
CA GLY A 968 14.63 20.01 -58.52
C GLY A 968 15.68 19.23 -59.33
N LYS A 969 15.65 19.35 -60.66
CA LYS A 969 16.56 18.60 -61.57
C LYS A 969 18.06 18.88 -61.41
N GLY A 970 18.43 19.89 -60.62
CA GLY A 970 19.81 20.37 -60.50
C GLY A 970 20.37 20.78 -61.87
N THR A 971 21.54 20.23 -62.21
CA THR A 971 22.24 20.53 -63.49
C THR A 971 21.87 19.57 -64.62
N LEU A 972 20.97 18.60 -64.40
CA LEU A 972 20.60 17.63 -65.42
C LEU A 972 20.04 18.28 -66.68
N THR A 973 20.49 17.79 -67.83
CA THR A 973 20.00 18.16 -69.16
C THR A 973 19.76 16.91 -70.00
N ARG A 974 18.78 16.99 -70.90
CA ARG A 974 18.53 15.98 -71.92
C ARG A 974 18.17 16.66 -73.23
N THR A 975 18.88 16.37 -74.31
CA THR A 975 18.66 17.01 -75.62
C THR A 975 17.25 16.77 -76.13
N GLN A 976 16.59 17.83 -76.62
CA GLN A 976 15.21 17.79 -77.14
C GLN A 976 14.18 17.23 -76.13
N ALA A 977 14.40 17.48 -74.84
CA ALA A 977 13.50 17.02 -73.79
C ALA A 977 13.40 18.02 -72.62
N ALA A 978 12.18 18.22 -72.13
CA ALA A 978 11.86 18.98 -70.94
C ALA A 978 11.83 18.05 -69.71
N PHE A 979 12.44 18.49 -68.61
CA PHE A 979 12.31 17.80 -67.33
C PHE A 979 10.92 18.09 -66.74
N ILE A 980 10.16 17.04 -66.44
CA ILE A 980 8.79 17.19 -65.92
C ILE A 980 8.59 16.71 -64.48
N GLY A 981 9.58 16.07 -63.86
CA GLY A 981 9.52 15.64 -62.46
C GLY A 981 10.35 14.38 -62.18
N TRP A 982 10.07 13.73 -61.05
CA TRP A 982 10.71 12.49 -60.61
C TRP A 982 9.68 11.38 -60.39
N SER A 983 10.06 10.13 -60.59
CA SER A 983 9.23 8.95 -60.28
C SER A 983 10.06 7.90 -59.54
N PHE A 984 9.41 6.94 -58.87
CA PHE A 984 10.10 5.80 -58.24
C PHE A 984 10.52 4.75 -59.29
N GLY A 985 9.80 4.66 -60.40
CA GLY A 985 10.15 3.80 -61.54
C GLY A 985 10.91 4.56 -62.64
N THR A 986 11.61 3.82 -63.50
CA THR A 986 12.20 4.38 -64.74
C THR A 986 11.12 4.58 -65.81
N SER A 987 11.16 5.71 -66.50
CA SER A 987 10.30 6.02 -67.64
C SER A 987 11.10 6.27 -68.92
N GLY A 988 10.47 6.03 -70.08
CA GLY A 988 10.99 6.45 -71.38
C GLY A 988 10.87 7.96 -71.61
N LEU A 989 11.18 8.45 -72.82
CA LEU A 989 10.87 9.83 -73.20
C LEU A 989 9.36 9.96 -73.41
N ILE A 990 8.69 10.78 -72.60
CA ILE A 990 7.24 10.97 -72.65
C ILE A 990 6.88 11.80 -73.89
N THR A 991 6.03 11.26 -74.76
CA THR A 991 5.59 11.94 -75.99
C THR A 991 4.12 12.35 -75.97
N ALA A 992 3.33 11.84 -75.01
CA ALA A 992 1.95 12.22 -74.81
C ALA A 992 1.62 12.30 -73.30
N LYS A 993 0.68 13.17 -72.93
CA LYS A 993 0.30 13.43 -71.53
C LYS A 993 -0.15 12.18 -70.78
N ALA A 994 -0.83 11.26 -71.45
CA ALA A 994 -1.34 10.01 -70.86
C ALA A 994 -0.23 9.03 -70.48
N ASP A 995 1.00 9.22 -70.97
CA ASP A 995 2.14 8.36 -70.69
C ASP A 995 2.97 8.87 -69.49
N GLU A 996 2.60 10.00 -68.88
CA GLU A 996 3.23 10.47 -67.64
C GLU A 996 3.05 9.41 -66.52
N PRO A 997 4.10 9.07 -65.74
CA PRO A 997 3.97 8.14 -64.62
C PRO A 997 2.96 8.63 -63.58
N ASN A 998 2.13 7.72 -63.06
CA ASN A 998 1.13 8.06 -62.04
C ASN A 998 1.75 8.52 -60.70
N ASP A 999 3.02 8.19 -60.47
CA ASP A 999 3.82 8.57 -59.30
C ASP A 999 4.73 9.77 -59.58
N LEU A 1000 4.48 10.53 -60.65
CA LEU A 1000 5.26 11.71 -60.99
C LEU A 1000 5.19 12.78 -59.90
N MET A 1001 6.32 13.05 -59.26
CA MET A 1001 6.49 14.07 -58.24
C MET A 1001 7.17 15.30 -58.82
N LYS A 1002 6.53 16.46 -58.62
CA LYS A 1002 7.13 17.75 -58.98
C LYS A 1002 8.19 18.14 -57.95
N PRO A 1003 9.18 18.96 -58.32
CA PRO A 1003 10.06 19.60 -57.36
C PRO A 1003 9.26 20.27 -56.22
N ASP A 1004 9.81 20.28 -55.02
CA ASP A 1004 9.21 20.82 -53.80
C ASP A 1004 8.02 20.02 -53.22
N THR A 1005 7.70 18.86 -53.80
CA THR A 1005 6.75 17.91 -53.21
C THR A 1005 7.32 17.36 -51.90
N ALA A 1006 6.56 17.46 -50.80
CA ALA A 1006 6.95 16.88 -49.52
C ALA A 1006 6.37 15.46 -49.40
N ILE A 1007 7.23 14.48 -49.11
CA ILE A 1007 6.83 13.08 -48.93
C ILE A 1007 7.38 12.50 -47.64
N ARG A 1008 6.70 11.48 -47.11
CA ARG A 1008 7.13 10.81 -45.88
C ARG A 1008 8.06 9.65 -46.21
N ILE A 1009 9.27 9.65 -45.64
CA ILE A 1009 10.24 8.59 -45.86
C ILE A 1009 10.04 7.45 -44.86
N THR A 1010 9.78 6.23 -45.34
CA THR A 1010 9.66 5.02 -44.50
C THR A 1010 10.64 3.91 -44.90
N SER A 1011 11.37 4.13 -46.00
CA SER A 1011 12.40 3.26 -46.55
C SER A 1011 13.36 4.11 -47.37
N ASP A 1012 14.49 3.56 -47.80
CA ASP A 1012 15.39 4.27 -48.71
C ASP A 1012 14.69 4.54 -50.04
N LEU A 1013 14.72 5.80 -50.48
CA LEU A 1013 14.01 6.24 -51.69
C LEU A 1013 14.98 6.48 -52.84
N THR A 1014 14.60 6.03 -54.03
CA THR A 1014 15.31 6.33 -55.27
C THR A 1014 14.36 7.02 -56.25
N PHE A 1015 14.75 8.19 -56.73
CA PHE A 1015 14.01 9.02 -57.67
C PHE A 1015 14.68 8.98 -59.05
N HIS A 1016 13.92 8.64 -60.08
CA HIS A 1016 14.35 8.64 -61.47
C HIS A 1016 13.75 9.84 -62.20
N ALA A 1017 14.58 10.59 -62.94
CA ALA A 1017 14.11 11.76 -63.67
C ALA A 1017 13.14 11.36 -64.77
N VAL A 1018 12.07 12.13 -64.93
CA VAL A 1018 11.07 11.95 -65.99
C VAL A 1018 11.22 13.08 -66.99
N TRP A 1019 11.35 12.70 -68.26
CA TRP A 1019 11.62 13.61 -69.37
C TRP A 1019 10.51 13.53 -70.39
N ALA A 1020 9.99 14.67 -70.82
CA ALA A 1020 9.05 14.79 -71.91
C ALA A 1020 9.73 15.33 -73.16
N LYS A 1021 9.26 14.93 -74.34
CA LYS A 1021 9.76 15.44 -75.62
C LYS A 1021 9.50 16.95 -75.71
N ASP A 1022 10.54 17.69 -76.06
CA ASP A 1022 10.53 19.15 -76.28
C ASP A 1022 11.44 19.43 -77.47
N ALA A 1023 10.88 19.38 -78.68
CA ALA A 1023 11.65 19.45 -79.91
C ALA A 1023 12.28 20.83 -80.12
N ASN A 1024 11.68 21.89 -79.57
CA ASN A 1024 12.10 23.28 -79.77
C ASN A 1024 12.89 23.87 -78.59
N GLN A 1025 13.05 23.09 -77.51
CA GLN A 1025 13.86 23.39 -76.33
C GLN A 1025 13.39 24.63 -75.56
N ASN A 1026 12.08 24.89 -75.55
CA ASN A 1026 11.52 26.02 -74.82
C ASN A 1026 11.17 25.68 -73.35
N GLY A 1027 11.36 24.43 -72.94
CA GLY A 1027 11.07 23.94 -71.59
C GLY A 1027 9.61 23.54 -71.37
N ILE A 1028 8.77 23.58 -72.41
CA ILE A 1028 7.38 23.14 -72.39
C ILE A 1028 7.31 21.81 -73.15
N PRO A 1029 6.73 20.74 -72.58
CA PRO A 1029 6.50 19.50 -73.32
C PRO A 1029 5.71 19.75 -74.62
N ASP A 1030 6.15 19.16 -75.75
CA ASP A 1030 5.51 19.32 -77.06
C ASP A 1030 3.99 19.03 -77.02
N TYR A 1031 3.55 18.06 -76.19
CA TYR A 1031 2.14 17.70 -76.07
C TYR A 1031 1.29 18.72 -75.28
N ASP A 1032 1.93 19.56 -74.47
CA ASP A 1032 1.32 20.64 -73.69
C ASP A 1032 1.54 22.02 -74.35
N GLU A 1033 2.17 22.08 -75.54
CA GLU A 1033 2.43 23.31 -76.28
C GLU A 1033 1.27 23.71 -77.20
N VAL A 1034 0.93 25.01 -77.20
CA VAL A 1034 0.01 25.67 -78.14
C VAL A 1034 0.56 27.03 -78.57
N PHE A 1035 0.23 27.49 -79.78
CA PHE A 1035 0.78 28.72 -80.36
C PHE A 1035 -0.21 29.88 -80.29
N VAL A 1036 0.21 30.99 -79.68
CA VAL A 1036 -0.55 32.24 -79.67
C VAL A 1036 0.04 33.21 -80.67
N THR A 1037 -0.81 33.73 -81.55
CA THR A 1037 -0.45 34.76 -82.52
C THR A 1037 -1.03 36.12 -82.11
N TRP A 1038 -0.16 37.06 -81.76
CA TRP A 1038 -0.47 38.43 -81.39
C TRP A 1038 -0.39 39.36 -82.60
N ASN A 1039 -1.48 40.05 -82.94
CA ASN A 1039 -1.60 40.94 -84.10
C ASN A 1039 -1.88 42.39 -83.67
N PRO A 1040 -1.26 43.40 -84.31
CA PRO A 1040 -1.41 44.82 -83.92
C PRO A 1040 -2.82 45.42 -84.21
N GLY A 1041 -3.74 44.66 -84.81
CA GLY A 1041 -5.14 45.07 -84.95
C GLY A 1041 -5.35 46.23 -85.93
N ALA A 1042 -6.17 47.21 -85.54
CA ALA A 1042 -6.48 48.39 -86.36
C ALA A 1042 -5.31 49.39 -86.51
N ARG A 1043 -4.21 49.20 -85.78
CA ARG A 1043 -3.01 50.04 -85.82
C ARG A 1043 -1.77 49.23 -86.23
N PRO A 1044 -1.55 48.97 -87.53
CA PRO A 1044 -0.40 48.21 -88.01
C PRO A 1044 0.96 48.81 -87.61
N GLN A 1045 1.00 50.12 -87.31
CA GLN A 1045 2.21 50.80 -86.86
C GLN A 1045 2.62 50.45 -85.43
N ALA A 1046 1.79 49.75 -84.65
CA ALA A 1046 2.04 49.44 -83.24
C ALA A 1046 2.98 48.23 -82.98
N GLY A 1047 3.35 47.50 -84.04
CA GLY A 1047 4.25 46.34 -83.95
C GLY A 1047 4.01 45.33 -85.08
N LYS A 1048 4.96 44.42 -85.32
CA LYS A 1048 4.78 43.29 -86.24
C LYS A 1048 4.01 42.17 -85.55
N GLN A 1049 3.22 41.40 -86.30
CA GLN A 1049 2.60 40.19 -85.75
C GLN A 1049 3.68 39.24 -85.23
N ARG A 1050 3.47 38.67 -84.04
CA ARG A 1050 4.36 37.69 -83.40
C ARG A 1050 3.58 36.46 -83.01
N THR A 1051 4.16 35.29 -83.23
CA THR A 1051 3.64 34.01 -82.74
C THR A 1051 4.61 33.47 -81.69
N GLU A 1052 4.09 33.01 -80.56
CA GLU A 1052 4.90 32.39 -79.51
C GLU A 1052 4.22 31.13 -78.95
N PRO A 1053 5.00 30.10 -78.60
CA PRO A 1053 4.47 28.95 -77.89
C PRO A 1053 4.17 29.27 -76.44
N VAL A 1054 3.07 28.73 -75.93
CA VAL A 1054 2.66 28.81 -74.52
C VAL A 1054 2.15 27.44 -74.09
N SER A 1055 2.16 27.17 -72.78
CA SER A 1055 1.57 25.95 -72.24
C SER A 1055 0.04 26.03 -72.30
N LYS A 1056 -0.63 24.91 -72.61
CA LYS A 1056 -2.09 24.76 -72.47
C LYS A 1056 -2.51 25.10 -71.03
N GLY A 1057 -3.57 25.90 -70.89
CA GLY A 1057 -4.05 26.42 -69.61
C GLY A 1057 -4.22 27.93 -69.61
N ASN A 1058 -4.28 28.54 -68.43
CA ASN A 1058 -4.56 29.97 -68.31
C ASN A 1058 -3.41 30.84 -68.83
N LEU A 1059 -3.65 31.51 -69.95
CA LEU A 1059 -2.82 32.57 -70.51
C LEU A 1059 -3.28 33.93 -70.00
N GLN A 1060 -2.34 34.76 -69.56
CA GLN A 1060 -2.65 36.12 -69.13
C GLN A 1060 -2.33 37.17 -70.21
N PHE A 1061 -3.30 38.05 -70.49
CA PHE A 1061 -3.18 39.02 -71.57
C PHE A 1061 -2.32 40.23 -71.20
N LYS A 1062 -1.08 40.31 -71.70
CA LYS A 1062 -0.20 41.48 -71.53
C LYS A 1062 -0.10 42.31 -72.80
N ALA A 1063 0.52 43.47 -72.73
CA ALA A 1063 0.76 44.30 -73.92
C ALA A 1063 1.66 43.62 -74.98
N ASN A 1064 2.42 42.58 -74.59
CA ASN A 1064 3.20 41.69 -75.47
C ASN A 1064 4.08 42.43 -76.48
N GLY A 1065 4.64 43.58 -76.08
CA GLY A 1065 5.54 44.39 -76.89
C GLY A 1065 4.88 45.30 -77.93
N PHE A 1066 3.54 45.39 -77.96
CA PHE A 1066 2.81 46.29 -78.86
C PHE A 1066 2.54 47.63 -78.18
N ALA A 1067 3.01 48.73 -78.80
CA ALA A 1067 2.81 50.10 -78.31
C ALA A 1067 2.85 51.10 -79.47
N ILE A 1068 2.07 52.17 -79.37
CA ILE A 1068 2.05 53.24 -80.37
C ILE A 1068 1.69 54.58 -79.75
N ARG A 1069 2.46 55.62 -80.07
CA ARG A 1069 2.25 56.98 -79.55
C ARG A 1069 0.89 57.53 -79.99
N GLY A 1070 0.18 58.18 -79.08
CA GLY A 1070 -1.16 58.73 -79.29
C GLY A 1070 -2.32 57.75 -79.03
N TYR A 1071 -2.01 56.53 -78.57
CA TYR A 1071 -2.99 55.48 -78.29
C TYR A 1071 -2.59 54.66 -77.07
N VAL A 1072 -3.59 54.10 -76.40
CA VAL A 1072 -3.43 53.11 -75.33
C VAL A 1072 -4.03 51.77 -75.76
N LEU A 1073 -3.36 50.67 -75.41
CA LEU A 1073 -3.86 49.32 -75.63
C LEU A 1073 -4.85 48.97 -74.51
N LEU A 1074 -6.10 48.73 -74.86
CA LEU A 1074 -7.12 48.34 -73.88
C LEU A 1074 -7.05 46.84 -73.54
N GLY A 1075 -6.62 46.03 -74.51
CA GLY A 1075 -6.65 44.58 -74.43
C GLY A 1075 -6.64 43.93 -75.81
N TRP A 1076 -7.05 42.66 -75.83
CA TRP A 1076 -6.98 41.77 -76.99
C TRP A 1076 -8.35 41.25 -77.37
N SER A 1077 -8.56 41.00 -78.66
CA SER A 1077 -9.81 40.40 -79.16
C SER A 1077 -9.51 39.34 -80.20
N GLU A 1078 -10.30 38.27 -80.25
CA GLU A 1078 -10.18 37.24 -81.29
C GLU A 1078 -10.50 37.79 -82.70
N GLN A 1079 -11.11 38.99 -82.77
CA GLN A 1079 -11.45 39.66 -84.02
C GLN A 1079 -10.86 41.07 -84.07
N LYS A 1080 -10.48 41.52 -85.26
CA LYS A 1080 -10.00 42.89 -85.47
C LYS A 1080 -11.13 43.90 -85.21
N LYS A 1081 -11.00 44.72 -84.17
CA LYS A 1081 -11.94 45.79 -83.83
C LYS A 1081 -11.42 47.16 -84.29
N PRO A 1082 -12.31 48.13 -84.61
CA PRO A 1082 -11.90 49.52 -84.86
C PRO A 1082 -11.36 50.18 -83.58
N VAL A 1083 -10.73 51.34 -83.74
CA VAL A 1083 -10.23 52.13 -82.59
C VAL A 1083 -11.40 52.67 -81.78
N VAL A 1084 -11.34 52.47 -80.47
CA VAL A 1084 -12.36 52.89 -79.50
C VAL A 1084 -12.22 54.38 -79.23
N THR A 1085 -13.32 55.11 -79.34
CA THR A 1085 -13.35 56.58 -79.22
C THR A 1085 -14.28 57.10 -78.11
N SER A 1086 -14.99 56.22 -77.41
CA SER A 1086 -15.86 56.57 -76.28
C SER A 1086 -16.04 55.40 -75.31
N GLN A 1087 -16.40 55.68 -74.05
CA GLN A 1087 -16.68 54.66 -73.04
C GLN A 1087 -17.84 53.73 -73.44
N ALA A 1088 -18.85 54.25 -74.14
CA ALA A 1088 -19.96 53.43 -74.65
C ALA A 1088 -19.50 52.43 -75.73
N ALA A 1089 -18.59 52.86 -76.62
CA ALA A 1089 -17.99 51.98 -77.62
C ALA A 1089 -17.13 50.90 -76.96
N GLU A 1090 -16.37 51.24 -75.91
CA GLU A 1090 -15.58 50.28 -75.13
C GLU A 1090 -16.46 49.22 -74.46
N ASN A 1091 -17.53 49.64 -73.79
CA ASN A 1091 -18.45 48.75 -73.08
C ASN A 1091 -19.24 47.82 -74.03
N SER A 1092 -19.33 48.18 -75.32
CA SER A 1092 -20.03 47.37 -76.34
C SER A 1092 -19.14 46.35 -77.06
N LEU A 1093 -17.85 46.24 -76.70
CA LEU A 1093 -16.91 45.31 -77.32
C LEU A 1093 -17.23 43.86 -76.96
N SER A 1094 -17.62 43.06 -77.95
CA SER A 1094 -17.73 41.60 -77.82
C SER A 1094 -16.40 40.89 -78.09
N ASN A 1095 -16.18 39.75 -77.42
CA ASN A 1095 -14.97 38.93 -77.52
C ASN A 1095 -13.69 39.73 -77.27
N PHE A 1096 -13.70 40.57 -76.24
CA PHE A 1096 -12.63 41.47 -75.86
C PHE A 1096 -12.15 41.12 -74.44
N HIS A 1097 -10.85 40.95 -74.30
CA HIS A 1097 -10.15 40.56 -73.08
C HIS A 1097 -9.23 41.68 -72.66
N ARG A 1098 -9.48 42.29 -71.51
CA ARG A 1098 -8.68 43.41 -71.00
C ARG A 1098 -7.27 42.94 -70.65
N LEU A 1099 -6.32 43.86 -70.69
CA LEU A 1099 -4.95 43.57 -70.27
C LEU A 1099 -4.96 43.12 -68.81
N GLY A 1100 -4.51 41.89 -68.57
CA GLY A 1100 -4.45 41.16 -67.31
C GLY A 1100 -5.56 40.17 -67.02
N SER A 1101 -6.63 40.20 -67.81
CA SER A 1101 -7.59 39.11 -67.79
C SER A 1101 -6.91 37.82 -68.24
N GLN A 1102 -7.32 36.69 -67.67
CA GLN A 1102 -6.86 35.38 -68.10
C GLN A 1102 -7.83 34.71 -69.06
N TYR A 1103 -7.25 33.90 -69.93
CA TYR A 1103 -7.91 33.14 -70.97
C TYR A 1103 -7.33 31.74 -70.97
N ASP A 1104 -8.19 30.75 -70.78
CA ASP A 1104 -7.78 29.36 -70.85
C ASP A 1104 -7.52 28.98 -72.32
N ILE A 1105 -6.26 28.79 -72.69
CA ILE A 1105 -5.87 28.41 -74.04
C ILE A 1105 -5.66 26.91 -74.15
N GLN A 1106 -6.43 26.28 -75.04
CA GLN A 1106 -6.41 24.83 -75.24
C GLN A 1106 -5.94 24.45 -76.66
N GLU A 1107 -5.91 25.41 -77.57
CA GLU A 1107 -5.56 25.26 -78.99
C GLU A 1107 -4.89 26.54 -79.50
N ASP A 1108 -4.30 26.50 -80.70
CA ASP A 1108 -3.69 27.67 -81.32
C ASP A 1108 -4.71 28.81 -81.49
N LYS A 1109 -4.36 30.00 -80.99
CA LYS A 1109 -5.26 31.17 -81.05
C LYS A 1109 -4.57 32.37 -81.67
N LYS A 1110 -5.41 33.25 -82.24
CA LYS A 1110 -4.98 34.53 -82.81
C LYS A 1110 -5.75 35.66 -82.15
N PHE A 1111 -5.02 36.64 -81.62
CA PHE A 1111 -5.58 37.81 -80.98
C PHE A 1111 -5.15 39.11 -81.67
N PHE A 1112 -6.04 40.08 -81.73
CA PHE A 1112 -5.87 41.40 -82.31
C PHE A 1112 -5.94 42.46 -81.21
N ALA A 1113 -4.93 43.33 -81.15
CA ALA A 1113 -4.88 44.45 -80.23
C ALA A 1113 -6.05 45.44 -80.48
N VAL A 1114 -6.74 45.81 -79.40
CA VAL A 1114 -7.84 46.80 -79.41
C VAL A 1114 -7.35 48.09 -78.78
N TRP A 1115 -7.36 49.17 -79.57
CA TRP A 1115 -6.75 50.44 -79.22
C TRP A 1115 -7.79 51.50 -78.89
N ALA A 1116 -7.47 52.39 -77.96
CA ALA A 1116 -8.18 53.65 -77.73
C ALA A 1116 -7.26 54.86 -77.96
N ILE A 1117 -7.85 56.02 -78.24
CA ILE A 1117 -7.10 57.27 -78.43
C ILE A 1117 -6.63 57.79 -77.06
N ASP A 1118 -5.34 58.09 -76.95
CA ASP A 1118 -4.65 58.67 -75.78
C ASP A 1118 -3.67 59.71 -76.31
N LYS A 1119 -4.16 60.92 -76.63
CA LYS A 1119 -3.35 61.93 -77.32
C LYS A 1119 -2.25 62.50 -76.42
N ASP A 1120 -2.50 62.58 -75.12
CA ASP A 1120 -1.55 63.09 -74.13
C ASP A 1120 -0.54 62.03 -73.66
N ASN A 1121 -0.70 60.77 -74.08
CA ASN A 1121 0.15 59.61 -73.78
C ASN A 1121 0.23 59.36 -72.27
N ASN A 1122 -0.87 59.58 -71.56
CA ASN A 1122 -0.93 59.47 -70.12
C ASN A 1122 -1.21 58.02 -69.66
N GLY A 1123 -1.40 57.07 -70.58
CA GLY A 1123 -1.68 55.66 -70.32
C GLY A 1123 -3.16 55.37 -70.08
N SER A 1124 -4.05 56.34 -70.30
CA SER A 1124 -5.51 56.21 -70.19
C SER A 1124 -6.21 56.77 -71.43
N PRO A 1125 -7.36 56.21 -71.85
CA PRO A 1125 -8.08 56.76 -73.00
C PRO A 1125 -8.59 58.19 -72.75
N ASP A 1126 -8.49 59.07 -73.75
CA ASP A 1126 -8.89 60.48 -73.66
C ASP A 1126 -10.36 60.66 -73.20
N TYR A 1127 -11.25 59.73 -73.55
CA TYR A 1127 -12.66 59.78 -73.15
C TYR A 1127 -12.90 59.53 -71.65
N ASN A 1128 -11.86 59.16 -70.90
CA ASN A 1128 -11.88 59.04 -69.44
C ASN A 1128 -11.42 60.32 -68.72
N ASN A 1129 -10.90 61.33 -69.44
CA ASN A 1129 -10.30 62.54 -68.85
C ASN A 1129 -11.32 63.62 -68.41
N ALA A 1130 -12.63 63.43 -68.55
CA ALA A 1130 -13.65 64.45 -68.23
C ALA A 1130 -14.01 64.58 -66.72
N ARG A 1131 -13.24 64.00 -65.79
CA ARG A 1131 -13.63 63.98 -64.35
C ARG A 1131 -12.51 64.24 -63.33
N VAL A 1132 -11.37 64.84 -63.67
CA VAL A 1132 -10.28 65.07 -62.70
C VAL A 1132 -9.54 66.41 -62.89
N GLU A 1133 -10.09 67.52 -62.38
CA GLU A 1133 -9.30 68.64 -61.82
C GLU A 1133 -9.30 68.50 -60.29
N LYS A 1134 -8.21 67.93 -59.75
CA LYS A 1134 -7.81 67.66 -58.34
C LYS A 1134 -7.51 66.19 -58.11
N ARG A 1135 -6.36 65.76 -58.62
CA ARG A 1135 -5.36 64.95 -57.91
C ARG A 1135 -4.26 64.65 -58.90
N SER A 1136 -3.06 65.10 -58.53
CA SER A 1136 -1.78 64.60 -58.98
C SER A 1136 -1.82 63.08 -59.21
N GLN A 1137 -1.61 62.73 -60.47
CA GLN A 1137 -0.73 61.67 -60.96
C GLN A 1137 -0.27 60.68 -59.88
N LEU A 1138 -0.96 59.54 -59.81
CA LEU A 1138 -0.34 58.22 -59.71
C LEU A 1138 -1.43 57.16 -59.74
N ARG A 1139 -1.17 56.14 -60.58
CA ARG A 1139 -2.00 54.94 -60.84
C ARG A 1139 -3.15 55.25 -61.79
N ILE A 1140 -3.35 54.45 -62.83
CA ILE A 1140 -3.43 53.00 -62.80
C ILE A 1140 -3.00 52.47 -64.17
N LEU A 1141 -2.22 51.38 -64.21
CA LEU A 1141 -2.60 50.16 -64.94
C LEU A 1141 -1.85 48.99 -64.30
N SER A 1142 -2.61 48.32 -63.43
CA SER A 1142 -2.74 46.87 -63.37
C SER A 1142 -2.73 46.29 -64.79
N GLU A 1143 -2.24 45.09 -65.04
CA GLU A 1143 -2.63 43.86 -64.37
C GLU A 1143 -1.61 42.78 -64.74
N ASP A 1144 -1.31 41.90 -63.78
CA ASP A 1144 -1.10 40.48 -64.05
C ASP A 1144 -1.47 39.64 -62.80
N GLN A 1145 -2.76 39.68 -62.42
CA GLN A 1145 -3.56 38.54 -61.92
C GLN A 1145 -4.94 38.71 -62.59
N ILE A 1146 -5.64 37.69 -63.11
CA ILE A 1146 -6.28 36.60 -62.37
C ILE A 1146 -6.81 35.55 -63.36
N GLY A 1147 -6.77 34.27 -62.96
CA GLY A 1147 -7.68 33.23 -63.43
C GLY A 1147 -7.28 31.85 -62.88
N GLN A 1148 -8.15 31.03 -62.32
CA GLN A 1148 -9.59 31.09 -62.23
C GLN A 1148 -10.03 30.39 -60.94
N SER A 1149 -11.12 30.92 -60.40
CA SER A 1149 -12.06 30.26 -59.54
C SER A 1149 -12.78 29.12 -60.26
N GLU A 1150 -13.13 28.04 -59.56
CA GLU A 1150 -14.53 27.63 -59.50
C GLU A 1150 -14.87 26.72 -58.30
N SER A 1151 -16.12 26.87 -57.88
CA SER A 1151 -16.94 26.00 -57.02
C SER A 1151 -16.62 25.92 -55.52
N GLN A 1152 -17.39 26.72 -54.77
CA GLN A 1152 -17.89 26.35 -53.45
C GLN A 1152 -18.60 24.99 -53.54
N LEU A 1153 -18.07 24.00 -52.81
CA LEU A 1153 -18.84 22.92 -52.23
C LEU A 1153 -18.67 23.07 -50.71
N GLU A 1154 -19.77 23.38 -50.02
CA GLU A 1154 -19.83 23.39 -48.56
C GLU A 1154 -19.29 22.08 -48.02
N ALA A 1155 -18.14 22.14 -47.33
CA ALA A 1155 -17.66 21.04 -46.52
C ALA A 1155 -18.27 21.17 -45.12
N ALA A 1156 -19.14 20.20 -44.79
CA ALA A 1156 -19.63 19.83 -43.45
C ALA A 1156 -18.86 20.47 -42.29
N SER A 1157 -19.54 21.31 -41.51
CA SER A 1157 -18.92 22.07 -40.41
C SER A 1157 -18.93 21.26 -39.11
N ILE A 1158 -17.93 20.40 -38.91
CA ILE A 1158 -17.62 19.90 -37.57
C ILE A 1158 -17.08 21.06 -36.74
N ARG A 1159 -17.80 21.42 -35.66
CA ARG A 1159 -17.40 22.46 -34.71
C ARG A 1159 -17.11 21.85 -33.37
N VAL A 1160 -15.95 22.17 -32.82
CA VAL A 1160 -15.48 21.69 -31.53
C VAL A 1160 -15.08 22.88 -30.67
N TRP A 1161 -15.71 23.06 -29.53
CA TRP A 1161 -15.41 24.14 -28.58
C TRP A 1161 -15.65 23.68 -27.14
N ALA A 1162 -15.13 24.43 -26.17
CA ALA A 1162 -15.37 24.17 -24.76
C ALA A 1162 -15.97 25.40 -24.07
N HIS A 1163 -16.89 25.17 -23.15
CA HIS A 1163 -17.53 26.19 -22.32
C HIS A 1163 -17.96 25.58 -20.98
N GLU A 1164 -17.64 26.24 -19.86
CA GLU A 1164 -18.01 25.83 -18.50
C GLU A 1164 -17.72 24.35 -18.18
N GLY A 1165 -16.47 23.89 -18.36
CA GLY A 1165 -16.11 22.49 -18.05
C GLY A 1165 -16.67 21.42 -19.02
N VAL A 1166 -17.27 21.81 -20.14
CA VAL A 1166 -17.89 20.87 -21.10
C VAL A 1166 -17.33 21.06 -22.51
N LEU A 1167 -16.97 19.96 -23.14
CA LEU A 1167 -16.65 19.88 -24.57
C LEU A 1167 -17.94 19.73 -25.38
N TYR A 1168 -18.07 20.56 -26.40
CA TYR A 1168 -19.15 20.52 -27.37
C TYR A 1168 -18.58 20.09 -28.72
N ILE A 1169 -19.18 19.07 -29.31
CA ILE A 1169 -18.88 18.60 -30.66
C ILE A 1169 -20.19 18.63 -31.45
N GLU A 1170 -20.31 19.58 -32.35
CA GLU A 1170 -21.44 19.66 -33.29
C GLU A 1170 -21.00 19.06 -34.63
N SER A 1171 -21.74 18.04 -35.07
CA SER A 1171 -21.47 17.28 -36.29
C SER A 1171 -22.77 17.05 -37.05
N ASP A 1172 -22.79 17.25 -38.36
CA ASP A 1172 -23.94 17.01 -39.24
C ASP A 1172 -24.11 15.52 -39.62
N ARG A 1173 -23.31 14.64 -39.03
CA ARG A 1173 -23.36 13.19 -39.19
C ARG A 1173 -22.81 12.48 -37.97
N ARG A 1174 -23.11 11.18 -37.84
CA ARG A 1174 -22.45 10.33 -36.83
C ARG A 1174 -20.97 10.19 -37.14
N ALA A 1175 -20.12 10.47 -36.16
CA ALA A 1175 -18.67 10.37 -36.25
C ALA A 1175 -18.09 9.85 -34.93
N ARG A 1176 -16.79 9.58 -34.91
CA ARG A 1176 -16.07 9.24 -33.67
C ARG A 1176 -14.98 10.27 -33.42
N ALA A 1177 -15.00 10.86 -32.24
CA ALA A 1177 -13.97 11.79 -31.78
C ALA A 1177 -13.03 11.09 -30.79
N GLU A 1178 -11.74 11.34 -30.92
CA GLU A 1178 -10.70 10.91 -30.00
C GLU A 1178 -10.10 12.14 -29.33
N VAL A 1179 -10.27 12.26 -28.02
CA VAL A 1179 -9.75 13.37 -27.23
C VAL A 1179 -8.40 12.93 -26.67
N TYR A 1180 -7.37 13.73 -26.91
CA TYR A 1180 -6.01 13.52 -26.42
C TYR A 1180 -5.62 14.63 -25.45
N THR A 1181 -4.82 14.30 -24.45
CA THR A 1181 -4.19 15.29 -23.57
C THR A 1181 -3.04 16.01 -24.28
N ARG A 1182 -2.52 17.10 -23.70
CA ARG A 1182 -1.36 17.84 -24.24
C ARG A 1182 -0.11 16.96 -24.46
N SER A 1183 0.04 15.87 -23.71
CA SER A 1183 1.14 14.90 -23.86
C SER A 1183 0.98 13.92 -25.04
N GLY A 1184 -0.17 13.96 -25.73
CA GLY A 1184 -0.49 13.00 -26.81
C GLY A 1184 -1.11 11.69 -26.32
N ALA A 1185 -1.31 11.51 -25.00
CA ALA A 1185 -2.04 10.36 -24.47
C ALA A 1185 -3.55 10.47 -24.76
N LEU A 1186 -4.15 9.38 -25.26
CA LEU A 1186 -5.58 9.28 -25.53
C LEU A 1186 -6.36 9.39 -24.22
N TYR A 1187 -7.12 10.48 -24.05
CA TYR A 1187 -7.93 10.79 -22.88
C TYR A 1187 -9.28 10.07 -22.93
N LYS A 1188 -10.01 10.17 -24.06
CA LYS A 1188 -11.35 9.58 -24.20
C LYS A 1188 -11.77 9.41 -25.66
N ARG A 1189 -12.53 8.36 -25.97
CA ARG A 1189 -13.23 8.20 -27.27
C ARG A 1189 -14.71 8.51 -27.10
N ILE A 1190 -15.25 9.37 -27.96
CA ILE A 1190 -16.63 9.84 -27.91
C ILE A 1190 -17.31 9.43 -29.22
N ASP A 1191 -18.42 8.69 -29.11
CA ASP A 1191 -19.29 8.45 -30.26
C ASP A 1191 -20.21 9.66 -30.43
N VAL A 1192 -19.97 10.45 -31.47
CA VAL A 1192 -20.63 11.73 -31.75
C VAL A 1192 -21.89 11.46 -32.56
N ALA A 1193 -23.06 11.81 -32.02
CA ALA A 1193 -24.32 11.73 -32.73
C ALA A 1193 -24.46 12.91 -33.72
N GLU A 1194 -25.32 12.75 -34.73
CA GLU A 1194 -25.73 13.86 -35.59
C GLU A 1194 -26.44 14.94 -34.74
N GLY A 1195 -25.94 16.18 -34.81
CA GLY A 1195 -26.27 17.29 -33.91
C GLY A 1195 -25.14 17.63 -32.93
N GLN A 1196 -25.49 18.26 -31.81
CA GLN A 1196 -24.54 18.67 -30.77
C GLN A 1196 -24.39 17.58 -29.71
N THR A 1197 -23.20 16.99 -29.62
CA THR A 1197 -22.78 16.07 -28.55
C THR A 1197 -22.04 16.86 -27.48
N ARG A 1198 -22.41 16.66 -26.20
CA ARG A 1198 -21.82 17.36 -25.05
C ARG A 1198 -21.13 16.35 -24.14
N GLU A 1199 -19.85 16.57 -23.85
CA GLU A 1199 -19.05 15.68 -23.02
C GLU A 1199 -18.33 16.48 -21.91
N PRO A 1200 -18.59 16.19 -20.62
CA PRO A 1200 -17.87 16.82 -19.52
C PRO A 1200 -16.38 16.47 -19.57
N LEU A 1201 -15.51 17.49 -19.49
CA LEU A 1201 -14.06 17.31 -19.44
C LEU A 1201 -13.47 18.10 -18.26
N ALA A 1202 -12.42 17.58 -17.63
CA ALA A 1202 -11.69 18.32 -16.60
C ALA A 1202 -11.02 19.56 -17.23
N GLU A 1203 -10.80 20.63 -16.46
CA GLU A 1203 -10.12 21.84 -16.94
C GLU A 1203 -8.75 21.47 -17.53
N GLY A 1204 -8.47 21.94 -18.76
CA GLY A 1204 -7.25 21.55 -19.45
C GLY A 1204 -7.25 21.79 -20.95
N PHE A 1205 -6.07 21.64 -21.53
CA PHE A 1205 -5.86 21.69 -22.97
C PHE A 1205 -5.98 20.29 -23.57
N TYR A 1206 -6.97 20.11 -24.44
CA TYR A 1206 -7.19 18.86 -25.14
C TYR A 1206 -7.08 19.05 -26.65
N VAL A 1207 -6.70 17.96 -27.30
CA VAL A 1207 -6.62 17.84 -28.74
C VAL A 1207 -7.69 16.83 -29.16
N VAL A 1208 -8.78 17.32 -29.74
CA VAL A 1208 -9.89 16.48 -30.21
C VAL A 1208 -9.66 16.17 -31.68
N VAL A 1209 -9.51 14.89 -32.00
CA VAL A 1209 -9.33 14.38 -33.36
C VAL A 1209 -10.65 13.77 -33.80
N ILE A 1210 -11.25 14.30 -34.86
CA ILE A 1210 -12.50 13.81 -35.44
C ILE A 1210 -12.42 13.95 -36.96
N ASP A 1211 -12.70 12.87 -37.68
CA ASP A 1211 -12.59 12.78 -39.15
C ASP A 1211 -11.23 13.28 -39.70
N GLY A 1212 -10.13 12.96 -39.00
CA GLY A 1212 -8.77 13.33 -39.40
C GLY A 1212 -8.43 14.81 -39.20
N LYS A 1213 -9.35 15.62 -38.66
CA LYS A 1213 -9.11 17.02 -38.28
C LYS A 1213 -8.88 17.14 -36.79
N THR A 1214 -7.98 18.06 -36.44
CA THR A 1214 -7.54 18.27 -35.07
C THR A 1214 -8.03 19.60 -34.54
N HIS A 1215 -8.80 19.57 -33.47
CA HIS A 1215 -9.32 20.75 -32.79
C HIS A 1215 -8.69 20.90 -31.42
N LYS A 1216 -8.08 22.06 -31.19
CA LYS A 1216 -7.49 22.41 -29.89
C LYS A 1216 -8.56 23.10 -29.07
N VAL A 1217 -8.90 22.52 -27.93
CA VAL A 1217 -9.89 23.07 -27.01
C VAL A 1217 -9.27 23.27 -25.65
N VAL A 1218 -9.51 24.45 -25.08
CA VAL A 1218 -9.18 24.77 -23.70
C VAL A 1218 -10.49 24.74 -22.94
N VAL A 1219 -10.66 23.70 -22.14
CA VAL A 1219 -11.76 23.62 -21.19
C VAL A 1219 -11.31 24.46 -19.99
N ARG A 1220 -12.01 25.57 -19.75
CA ARG A 1220 -11.82 26.48 -18.60
C ARG A 1220 -12.86 26.19 -17.53
#